data_AF-A0AA92DFH4-F1
#
_entry.id   AF-A0AA92DFH4-F1
#
_cell.length_a   1.000
_cell.length_b   1.000
_cell.length_c   1.000
_cell.angle_alpha   90.00
_cell.angle_beta   90.00
_cell.angle_gamma   90.00
#
_symmetry.space_group_name_H-M   'P 1'
#
loop_
_entity.id
_entity.type
_entity.pdbx_description
1 polymer ?
#
loop_
_entity_poly.entity_id
_entity_poly.type
_entity_poly.pdbx_seq_one_letter_code
_entity_poly.pdbx_strand_id
1 'polypeptide(L)'
;MDGFSLSPPEAALLHRIAAEFGTPFYVYDAAAVRARCAALKQALPDVDFFYSLKANPNLSLVRVLVGCGMGCEVSSLLELETALAAGAAPDRILMPGPGKSDEELRRAVALGIKAIVAESPEEVVEVDRIAGTLGLCRPVALRVNPDFRVDGARLSMGGRPTQFGIDEAGLPEVLARLAELRNIRLEGLHVYMGTRILSHEVVQANTRRILGLARQLQSRLPAPLTFVDVGGGFGVPYHADETALDLAALGEGLAAEIGAFRAEHPATRIVMELGRYAVAEAGRFITRIRQVKTNKGERFAVCDGGSNVNGAAAGTGSLLRRNFPLALLPADGGGDGDGAVADWTVTGPLCTPMDVLAKSVPLADPQPGDLICLPQAGAYGPTASPVHFIGFGAPAEVMVDGDRIQLVRRRDSVKAMLAVQEPRDIGMTAPTAGRIRPFPSAGRHDGSPFGNPCLDRLEGLGPLFRRTGERLEKDPGAWRDLWADPLVRALTAIGVPDDCNGFPLADTELGIDQCGHALHVAMIERLARLDAGCILALPGPSLAGNAVLQMGGPDQIQRFFAAYRTGPQGTFFGVTEPNSGSDPAGGRARLTRRDGGLVLNGTKTLVGGAMRARIGLVFCHLEEAGRTGLVMVEPSRADEHVRIERLSSLGLRGADLCRIAFTDFPVTPDMILGDGRPSLRDGFMAINAVFERNRPVVAALALGVGRGILDHLAGEPGLQEQFHDLGISHAALLRRLARVIDAYERGRPKSHDISLIKMQAVAFADTVVERVFSHCPARLLRDPHLRRKCRDAKAFEYMEGASNIHALNAFRSYVAGVA
;
A
#
# COMPACT_ATOMS: atom_id res chain seq x y z
N MET A 1 19.48 34.79 8.68
CA MET A 1 18.21 34.08 8.40
C MET A 1 17.32 34.98 7.54
N ASP A 2 17.90 35.82 6.68
CA ASP A 2 17.29 37.11 6.35
C ASP A 2 16.43 37.09 5.08
N GLY A 3 16.44 35.98 4.33
CA GLY A 3 15.69 35.83 3.08
C GLY A 3 14.27 35.27 3.22
N PHE A 4 13.85 34.83 4.42
CA PHE A 4 12.55 34.19 4.66
C PHE A 4 11.71 34.88 5.74
N SER A 5 12.18 36.01 6.28
CA SER A 5 11.42 36.83 7.23
C SER A 5 10.29 37.56 6.51
N LEU A 6 9.20 37.81 7.23
CA LEU A 6 8.09 38.61 6.74
C LEU A 6 8.20 40.02 7.31
N SER A 7 8.05 41.02 6.46
CA SER A 7 7.91 42.40 6.91
C SER A 7 6.57 42.61 7.63
N PRO A 8 6.46 43.62 8.53
CA PRO A 8 5.20 43.92 9.20
C PRO A 8 4.01 44.17 8.24
N PRO A 9 4.18 44.87 7.09
CA PRO A 9 3.10 45.02 6.11
C PRO A 9 2.65 43.69 5.48
N GLU A 10 3.58 42.78 5.20
CA GLU A 10 3.27 41.44 4.67
C GLU A 10 2.50 40.62 5.70
N ALA A 11 2.94 40.61 6.96
CA ALA A 11 2.23 39.92 8.03
C ALA A 11 0.79 40.44 8.17
N ALA A 12 0.61 41.77 8.21
CA ALA A 12 -0.72 42.39 8.28
C ALA A 12 -1.60 42.01 7.08
N LEU A 13 -1.05 41.97 5.86
CA LEU A 13 -1.77 41.51 4.67
C LEU A 13 -2.23 40.05 4.81
N LEU A 14 -1.36 39.15 5.29
CA LEU A 14 -1.71 37.74 5.48
C LEU A 14 -2.82 37.55 6.51
N HIS A 15 -2.82 38.32 7.60
CA HIS A 15 -3.92 38.33 8.57
C HIS A 15 -5.24 38.80 7.94
N ARG A 16 -5.22 39.86 7.11
CA ARG A 16 -6.42 40.32 6.40
C ARG A 16 -6.99 39.23 5.49
N ILE A 17 -6.13 38.57 4.71
CA ILE A 17 -6.53 37.46 3.83
C ILE A 17 -7.10 36.29 4.65
N ALA A 18 -6.47 35.94 5.78
CA ALA A 18 -6.93 34.89 6.67
C ALA A 18 -8.29 35.20 7.33
N ALA A 19 -8.57 36.47 7.61
CA ALA A 19 -9.85 36.93 8.14
C ALA A 19 -10.96 36.90 7.08
N GLU A 20 -10.65 37.27 5.83
CA GLU A 20 -11.62 37.35 4.74
C GLU A 20 -11.95 35.98 4.13
N PHE A 21 -10.94 35.15 3.85
CA PHE A 21 -11.10 33.89 3.13
C PHE A 21 -10.92 32.63 3.98
N GLY A 22 -10.47 32.77 5.23
CA GLY A 22 -10.18 31.66 6.12
C GLY A 22 -8.89 30.90 5.77
N THR A 23 -8.52 29.93 6.60
CA THR A 23 -7.34 29.06 6.46
C THR A 23 -7.72 27.58 6.28
N PRO A 24 -6.88 26.76 5.63
CA PRO A 24 -5.61 27.12 5.00
C PRO A 24 -5.80 27.76 3.60
N PHE A 25 -4.85 28.59 3.18
CA PHE A 25 -4.85 29.22 1.86
C PHE A 25 -3.45 29.36 1.27
N TYR A 26 -3.39 29.51 -0.06
CA TYR A 26 -2.22 29.99 -0.78
C TYR A 26 -2.43 31.44 -1.20
N VAL A 27 -1.38 32.24 -1.17
CA VAL A 27 -1.37 33.60 -1.74
C VAL A 27 -0.25 33.73 -2.76
N TYR A 28 -0.56 34.36 -3.90
CA TYR A 28 0.37 34.60 -5.00
C TYR A 28 0.51 36.10 -5.25
N ASP A 29 1.73 36.57 -5.43
CA ASP A 29 2.05 37.96 -5.76
C ASP A 29 2.23 38.13 -7.28
N ALA A 30 1.29 38.82 -7.92
CA ALA A 30 1.31 39.06 -9.36
C ALA A 30 2.49 39.95 -9.79
N ALA A 31 2.92 40.89 -8.94
CA ALA A 31 4.06 41.76 -9.23
C ALA A 31 5.37 40.96 -9.21
N ALA A 32 5.52 40.03 -8.25
CA ALA A 32 6.67 39.13 -8.20
C ALA A 32 6.75 38.23 -9.45
N VAL A 33 5.62 37.70 -9.93
CA VAL A 33 5.56 36.93 -11.18
C VAL A 33 5.99 37.78 -12.38
N ARG A 34 5.44 39.00 -12.53
CA ARG A 34 5.82 39.93 -13.61
C ARG A 34 7.31 40.28 -13.57
N ALA A 35 7.86 40.53 -12.39
CA ALA A 35 9.27 40.81 -12.20
C ALA A 35 10.16 39.63 -12.61
N ARG A 36 9.76 38.40 -12.25
CA ARG A 36 10.46 37.18 -12.68
C ARG A 36 10.45 37.00 -14.20
N CYS A 37 9.31 37.24 -14.86
CA CYS A 37 9.22 37.21 -16.33
C CYS A 37 10.12 38.26 -16.98
N ALA A 38 10.13 39.49 -16.47
CA ALA A 38 10.98 40.57 -16.97
C ALA A 38 12.48 40.23 -16.82
N ALA A 39 12.88 39.70 -15.66
CA ALA A 39 14.27 39.29 -15.41
C ALA A 39 14.73 38.17 -16.35
N LEU A 40 13.87 37.17 -16.61
CA LEU A 40 14.13 36.11 -17.58
C LEU A 40 14.35 36.68 -18.99
N LYS A 41 13.45 37.58 -19.43
CA LYS A 41 13.54 38.19 -20.76
C LYS A 41 14.76 39.11 -20.90
N GLN A 42 15.15 39.79 -19.82
CA GLN A 42 16.35 40.62 -19.81
C GLN A 42 17.63 39.78 -19.91
N ALA A 43 17.73 38.69 -19.16
CA ALA A 43 18.93 37.84 -19.14
C ALA A 43 19.08 36.99 -20.42
N LEU A 44 17.98 36.57 -21.02
CA LEU A 44 17.96 35.71 -22.21
C LEU A 44 16.96 36.27 -23.25
N PRO A 45 17.29 37.40 -23.90
CA PRO A 45 16.36 38.12 -24.78
C PRO A 45 15.93 37.32 -26.02
N ASP A 46 16.76 36.39 -26.45
CA ASP A 46 16.56 35.59 -27.66
C ASP A 46 15.93 34.21 -27.41
N VAL A 47 15.56 33.93 -26.16
CA VAL A 47 14.86 32.71 -25.76
C VAL A 47 13.37 32.99 -25.60
N ASP A 48 12.56 32.04 -26.08
CA ASP A 48 11.13 32.01 -25.83
C ASP A 48 10.83 31.13 -24.61
N PHE A 49 10.17 31.70 -23.61
CA PHE A 49 9.84 30.98 -22.39
C PHE A 49 8.44 30.39 -22.43
N PHE A 50 8.31 29.13 -22.02
CA PHE A 50 7.05 28.41 -21.88
C PHE A 50 6.84 28.02 -20.42
N TYR A 51 5.66 28.36 -19.88
CA TYR A 51 5.31 28.04 -18.52
C TYR A 51 4.79 26.60 -18.40
N SER A 52 5.39 25.79 -17.54
CA SER A 52 4.95 24.43 -17.24
C SER A 52 3.76 24.44 -16.28
N LEU A 53 2.54 24.19 -16.79
CA LEU A 53 1.30 24.30 -16.00
C LEU A 53 1.24 23.33 -14.82
N LYS A 54 1.90 22.17 -14.92
CA LYS A 54 2.04 21.21 -13.83
C LYS A 54 2.59 21.81 -12.52
N ALA A 55 3.34 22.92 -12.60
CA ALA A 55 3.80 23.63 -11.42
C ALA A 55 2.62 24.30 -10.68
N ASN A 56 1.77 25.03 -11.40
CA ASN A 56 0.56 25.64 -10.87
C ASN A 56 -0.40 26.05 -12.01
N PRO A 57 -1.49 25.28 -12.28
CA PRO A 57 -2.43 25.56 -13.36
C PRO A 57 -3.52 26.56 -12.93
N ASN A 58 -3.34 27.35 -11.86
CA ASN A 58 -4.33 28.35 -11.49
C ASN A 58 -4.55 29.34 -12.65
N LEU A 59 -5.79 29.42 -13.13
CA LEU A 59 -6.15 30.19 -14.33
C LEU A 59 -5.70 31.66 -14.28
N SER A 60 -5.79 32.29 -13.10
CA SER A 60 -5.40 33.70 -12.94
C SER A 60 -3.89 33.87 -12.96
N LEU A 61 -3.15 32.93 -12.36
CA LEU A 61 -1.69 32.90 -12.41
C LEU A 61 -1.18 32.67 -13.84
N VAL A 62 -1.75 31.68 -14.54
CA VAL A 62 -1.42 31.41 -15.95
C VAL A 62 -1.73 32.63 -16.82
N ARG A 63 -2.84 33.33 -16.59
CA ARG A 63 -3.17 34.56 -17.32
C ARG A 63 -2.15 35.68 -17.12
N VAL A 64 -1.58 35.83 -15.92
CA VAL A 64 -0.49 36.80 -15.68
C VAL A 64 0.75 36.42 -16.49
N LEU A 65 1.15 35.15 -16.48
CA LEU A 65 2.32 34.64 -17.21
C LEU A 65 2.17 34.78 -18.73
N VAL A 66 0.99 34.41 -19.27
CA VAL A 66 0.65 34.63 -20.69
C VAL A 66 0.66 36.11 -21.04
N GLY A 67 0.11 36.96 -20.17
CA GLY A 67 0.15 38.43 -20.32
C GLY A 67 1.56 39.02 -20.32
N CYS A 68 2.54 38.31 -19.75
CA CYS A 68 3.97 38.66 -19.83
C CYS A 68 4.65 38.12 -21.10
N GLY A 69 3.90 37.45 -21.97
CA GLY A 69 4.39 36.89 -23.23
C GLY A 69 4.92 35.45 -23.12
N MET A 70 4.77 34.75 -21.99
CA MET A 70 5.14 33.34 -21.91
C MET A 70 4.18 32.45 -22.71
N GLY A 71 4.71 31.41 -23.36
CA GLY A 71 3.89 30.31 -23.87
C GLY A 71 3.47 29.35 -22.77
N CYS A 72 2.80 28.26 -23.12
CA CYS A 72 2.35 27.24 -22.16
C CYS A 72 2.85 25.85 -22.56
N GLU A 73 3.43 25.12 -21.60
CA GLU A 73 3.68 23.69 -21.68
C GLU A 73 2.60 22.96 -20.89
N VAL A 74 1.87 22.08 -21.58
CA VAL A 74 0.72 21.34 -21.05
C VAL A 74 0.91 19.84 -21.25
N SER A 75 0.58 19.03 -20.26
CA SER A 75 0.74 17.57 -20.28
C SER A 75 -0.59 16.82 -20.21
N SER A 76 -1.73 17.52 -20.18
CA SER A 76 -3.06 16.91 -20.16
C SER A 76 -4.13 17.79 -20.81
N LEU A 77 -5.31 17.22 -21.10
CA LEU A 77 -6.45 17.96 -21.64
C LEU A 77 -6.87 19.15 -20.77
N LEU A 78 -6.94 18.96 -19.45
CA LEU A 78 -7.34 20.05 -18.55
C LEU A 78 -6.31 21.18 -18.54
N GLU A 79 -5.02 20.87 -18.61
CA GLU A 79 -3.97 21.89 -18.72
C GLU A 79 -4.06 22.62 -20.07
N LEU A 80 -4.32 21.91 -21.17
CA LEU A 80 -4.54 22.51 -22.49
C LEU A 80 -5.71 23.49 -22.47
N GLU A 81 -6.87 23.09 -21.96
CA GLU A 81 -8.04 23.97 -21.86
C GLU A 81 -7.80 25.13 -20.87
N THR A 82 -7.04 24.91 -19.81
CA THR A 82 -6.64 25.96 -18.86
C THR A 82 -5.78 27.02 -19.55
N ALA A 83 -4.80 26.61 -20.36
CA ALA A 83 -3.95 27.53 -21.12
C ALA A 83 -4.78 28.39 -22.09
N LEU A 84 -5.70 27.76 -22.84
CA LEU A 84 -6.60 28.47 -23.76
C LEU A 84 -7.51 29.45 -23.02
N ALA A 85 -8.12 29.02 -21.91
CA ALA A 85 -8.98 29.86 -21.09
C ALA A 85 -8.22 31.03 -20.43
N ALA A 86 -6.92 30.86 -20.17
CA ALA A 86 -6.03 31.93 -19.69
C ALA A 86 -5.65 32.93 -20.79
N GLY A 87 -5.99 32.65 -22.05
CA GLY A 87 -5.73 33.49 -23.21
C GLY A 87 -4.46 33.12 -23.99
N ALA A 88 -3.89 31.93 -23.78
CA ALA A 88 -2.76 31.48 -24.59
C ALA A 88 -3.21 31.23 -26.04
N ALA A 89 -2.44 31.76 -26.99
CA ALA A 89 -2.65 31.46 -28.40
C ALA A 89 -2.22 30.00 -28.68
N PRO A 90 -2.96 29.22 -29.52
CA PRO A 90 -2.61 27.83 -29.78
C PRO A 90 -1.17 27.61 -30.24
N ASP A 91 -0.65 28.48 -31.11
CA ASP A 91 0.73 28.47 -31.62
C ASP A 91 1.80 28.83 -30.56
N ARG A 92 1.37 29.13 -29.33
CA ARG A 92 2.19 29.32 -28.12
C ARG A 92 1.99 28.19 -27.10
N ILE A 93 1.46 27.03 -27.50
CA ILE A 93 1.24 25.86 -26.63
C ILE A 93 2.04 24.65 -27.11
N LEU A 94 2.87 24.08 -26.23
CA LEU A 94 3.58 22.82 -26.43
C LEU A 94 2.95 21.71 -25.58
N MET A 95 2.83 20.51 -26.16
CA MET A 95 2.24 19.38 -25.47
C MET A 95 3.19 18.16 -25.40
N PRO A 96 4.04 18.07 -24.37
CA PRO A 96 4.76 16.83 -24.01
C PRO A 96 3.89 15.87 -23.18
N GLY A 97 4.46 14.75 -22.75
CA GLY A 97 3.82 13.78 -21.86
C GLY A 97 3.71 12.38 -22.48
N PRO A 98 4.13 11.31 -21.79
CA PRO A 98 4.35 9.98 -22.40
C PRO A 98 3.07 9.16 -22.64
N GLY A 99 1.89 9.68 -22.28
CA GLY A 99 0.64 8.91 -22.27
C GLY A 99 -0.55 9.70 -22.79
N LYS A 100 -0.37 10.49 -23.85
CA LYS A 100 -1.45 11.31 -24.43
C LYS A 100 -2.54 10.39 -24.99
N SER A 101 -3.79 10.67 -24.62
CA SER A 101 -4.98 9.96 -25.09
C SER A 101 -5.40 10.39 -26.50
N ASP A 102 -6.22 9.58 -27.17
CA ASP A 102 -6.85 9.92 -28.45
C ASP A 102 -7.60 11.26 -28.39
N GLU A 103 -8.28 11.55 -27.27
CA GLU A 103 -9.03 12.79 -27.07
C GLU A 103 -8.09 14.00 -27.03
N GLU A 104 -7.01 13.90 -26.26
CA GLU A 104 -5.97 14.92 -26.16
C GLU A 104 -5.30 15.20 -27.51
N LEU A 105 -4.91 14.15 -28.23
CA LEU A 105 -4.29 14.27 -29.55
C LEU A 105 -5.25 14.89 -30.57
N ARG A 106 -6.51 14.45 -30.64
CA ARG A 106 -7.53 15.03 -31.51
C ARG A 106 -7.76 16.51 -31.21
N ARG A 107 -7.81 16.87 -29.92
CA ARG A 107 -8.00 18.26 -29.50
C ARG A 107 -6.82 19.13 -29.90
N ALA A 108 -5.59 18.68 -29.65
CA ALA A 108 -4.37 19.37 -30.03
C ALA A 108 -4.24 19.53 -31.55
N VAL A 109 -4.53 18.48 -32.32
CA VAL A 109 -4.54 18.50 -33.80
C VAL A 109 -5.61 19.46 -34.33
N ALA A 110 -6.82 19.46 -33.77
CA ALA A 110 -7.89 20.36 -34.21
C ALA A 110 -7.53 21.83 -33.96
N LEU A 111 -6.96 22.14 -32.79
CA LEU A 111 -6.54 23.49 -32.42
C LEU A 111 -5.34 24.00 -33.23
N GLY A 112 -4.47 23.10 -33.68
CA GLY A 112 -3.21 23.49 -34.32
C GLY A 112 -2.27 24.17 -33.33
N ILE A 113 -2.00 23.50 -32.20
CA ILE A 113 -1.04 24.00 -31.21
C ILE A 113 0.39 24.08 -31.79
N LYS A 114 1.32 24.76 -31.10
CA LYS A 114 2.71 24.94 -31.57
C LYS A 114 3.36 23.65 -32.00
N ALA A 115 3.28 22.62 -31.16
CA ALA A 115 3.69 21.26 -31.50
C ALA A 115 3.14 20.27 -30.46
N ILE A 116 2.72 19.11 -30.95
CA ILE A 116 2.64 17.91 -30.12
C ILE A 116 4.06 17.36 -30.01
N VAL A 117 4.57 17.24 -28.79
CA VAL A 117 5.92 16.71 -28.56
C VAL A 117 5.79 15.19 -28.42
N ALA A 118 6.17 14.49 -29.47
CA ALA A 118 6.09 13.04 -29.56
C ALA A 118 7.14 12.37 -28.67
N GLU A 119 6.70 11.38 -27.91
CA GLU A 119 7.49 10.64 -26.93
C GLU A 119 7.90 9.25 -27.46
N SER A 120 7.31 8.80 -28.57
CA SER A 120 7.65 7.55 -29.24
C SER A 120 7.45 7.63 -30.76
N PRO A 121 8.08 6.73 -31.54
CA PRO A 121 7.82 6.60 -32.98
C PRO A 121 6.35 6.28 -33.30
N GLU A 122 5.67 5.54 -32.42
CA GLU A 122 4.26 5.15 -32.55
C GLU A 122 3.34 6.36 -32.36
N GLU A 123 3.65 7.25 -31.41
CA GLU A 123 2.86 8.46 -31.19
C GLU A 123 2.91 9.39 -32.41
N VAL A 124 4.05 9.46 -33.11
CA VAL A 124 4.17 10.21 -34.37
C VAL A 124 3.19 9.69 -35.43
N VAL A 125 3.08 8.37 -35.59
CA VAL A 125 2.13 7.76 -36.54
C VAL A 125 0.69 7.99 -36.12
N GLU A 126 0.41 7.97 -34.82
CA GLU A 126 -0.93 8.21 -34.32
C GLU A 126 -1.38 9.66 -34.57
N VAL A 127 -0.48 10.63 -34.37
CA VAL A 127 -0.75 12.03 -34.72
C VAL A 127 -0.99 12.20 -36.22
N ASP A 128 -0.20 11.55 -37.09
CA ASP A 128 -0.42 11.57 -38.53
C ASP A 128 -1.80 11.00 -38.91
N ARG A 129 -2.17 9.85 -38.34
CA ARG A 129 -3.46 9.21 -38.59
C ARG A 129 -4.62 10.12 -38.19
N ILE A 130 -4.54 10.74 -37.01
CA ILE A 130 -5.56 11.67 -36.50
C ILE A 130 -5.64 12.92 -37.38
N ALA A 131 -4.50 13.52 -37.73
CA ALA A 131 -4.43 14.69 -38.61
C ALA A 131 -5.01 14.39 -39.99
N GLY A 132 -4.68 13.23 -40.58
CA GLY A 132 -5.23 12.78 -41.85
C GLY A 132 -6.74 12.55 -41.81
N THR A 133 -7.26 11.98 -40.72
CA THR A 133 -8.71 11.80 -40.51
C THR A 133 -9.45 13.14 -40.47
N LEU A 134 -8.80 14.20 -39.98
CA LEU A 134 -9.35 15.56 -39.93
C LEU A 134 -9.03 16.39 -41.19
N GLY A 135 -8.30 15.85 -42.16
CA GLY A 135 -7.86 16.58 -43.35
C GLY A 135 -6.89 17.73 -43.06
N LEU A 136 -6.10 17.60 -41.98
CA LEU A 136 -5.17 18.62 -41.50
C LEU A 136 -3.72 18.15 -41.63
N CYS A 137 -2.79 19.12 -41.67
CA CYS A 137 -1.37 18.87 -41.53
C CYS A 137 -0.85 19.62 -40.30
N ARG A 138 -0.23 18.92 -39.34
CA ARG A 138 0.11 19.49 -38.02
C ARG A 138 1.57 19.40 -37.61
N PRO A 139 2.06 20.39 -36.83
CA PRO A 139 3.41 20.37 -36.32
C PRO A 139 3.58 19.33 -35.21
N VAL A 140 4.70 18.60 -35.29
CA VAL A 140 5.18 17.70 -34.24
C VAL A 140 6.63 18.02 -33.91
N ALA A 141 7.01 17.80 -32.66
CA ALA A 141 8.38 17.81 -32.22
C ALA A 141 8.76 16.42 -31.68
N LEU A 142 10.04 16.08 -31.68
CA LEU A 142 10.51 14.83 -31.07
C LEU A 142 11.12 15.15 -29.70
N ARG A 143 10.64 14.47 -28.65
CA ARG A 143 11.35 14.44 -27.37
C ARG A 143 12.46 13.42 -27.45
N VAL A 144 13.69 13.83 -27.18
CA VAL A 144 14.86 12.96 -27.25
C VAL A 144 15.42 12.73 -25.86
N ASN A 145 15.75 11.47 -25.58
CA ASN A 145 16.57 11.05 -24.46
C ASN A 145 18.02 10.95 -24.95
N PRO A 146 18.86 11.96 -24.67
CA PRO A 146 20.20 12.02 -25.25
C PRO A 146 21.18 11.08 -24.55
N ASP A 147 22.30 10.77 -25.19
CA ASP A 147 23.31 9.86 -24.64
C ASP A 147 24.18 10.51 -23.53
N PHE A 148 24.15 11.84 -23.41
CA PHE A 148 24.87 12.57 -22.37
C PHE A 148 24.05 12.72 -21.09
N ARG A 149 24.74 12.90 -19.95
CA ARG A 149 24.12 13.10 -18.63
C ARG A 149 24.31 14.52 -18.10
N VAL A 150 23.45 14.90 -17.15
CA VAL A 150 23.63 16.11 -16.35
C VAL A 150 24.33 15.77 -15.06
N ASP A 151 25.49 16.39 -14.86
CA ASP A 151 26.16 16.39 -13.57
C ASP A 151 25.52 17.48 -12.69
N GLY A 152 25.18 17.17 -11.44
CA GLY A 152 24.68 18.14 -10.45
C GLY A 152 23.15 18.34 -10.39
N ALA A 153 22.35 17.70 -11.23
CA ALA A 153 20.89 17.70 -11.07
C ALA A 153 20.46 16.69 -9.99
N ARG A 154 19.61 17.10 -9.04
CA ARG A 154 19.13 16.23 -7.95
C ARG A 154 18.27 15.06 -8.45
N LEU A 155 17.67 15.21 -9.63
CA LEU A 155 16.89 14.20 -10.36
C LEU A 155 17.24 14.31 -11.86
N SER A 156 17.94 13.31 -12.42
CA SER A 156 18.23 13.23 -13.86
C SER A 156 17.02 12.68 -14.62
N MET A 157 16.56 13.38 -15.65
CA MET A 157 15.37 12.99 -16.42
C MET A 157 15.69 12.53 -17.85
N GLY A 158 16.98 12.48 -18.21
CA GLY A 158 17.52 11.94 -19.47
C GLY A 158 18.92 11.35 -19.29
N GLY A 159 19.51 10.78 -20.34
CA GLY A 159 20.83 10.11 -20.29
C GLY A 159 20.83 8.76 -19.57
N ARG A 160 19.63 8.18 -19.37
CA ARG A 160 19.41 6.88 -18.71
C ARG A 160 18.06 6.29 -19.15
N PRO A 161 17.80 4.99 -18.92
CA PRO A 161 16.48 4.40 -19.16
C PRO A 161 15.40 5.16 -18.37
N THR A 162 14.37 5.62 -19.09
CA THR A 162 13.24 6.40 -18.57
C THR A 162 12.04 6.21 -19.49
N GLN A 163 10.83 6.49 -19.01
CA GLN A 163 9.59 6.42 -19.79
C GLN A 163 9.39 7.59 -20.77
N PHE A 164 10.39 8.46 -20.93
CA PHE A 164 10.25 9.74 -21.62
C PHE A 164 11.17 9.81 -22.83
N GLY A 165 10.60 10.27 -23.95
CA GLY A 165 11.32 10.51 -25.19
C GLY A 165 11.83 9.27 -25.89
N ILE A 166 12.42 9.53 -27.04
CA ILE A 166 13.02 8.57 -27.96
C ILE A 166 14.52 8.56 -27.73
N ASP A 167 15.13 7.39 -27.64
CA ASP A 167 16.57 7.26 -27.52
C ASP A 167 17.29 7.92 -28.73
N GLU A 168 18.37 8.65 -28.46
CA GLU A 168 19.15 9.35 -29.49
C GLU A 168 19.58 8.41 -30.63
N ALA A 169 19.98 7.18 -30.29
CA ALA A 169 20.35 6.14 -31.24
C ALA A 169 19.20 5.71 -32.18
N GLY A 170 17.95 5.88 -31.76
CA GLY A 170 16.76 5.55 -32.54
C GLY A 170 16.33 6.65 -33.52
N LEU A 171 16.90 7.86 -33.42
CA LEU A 171 16.52 8.99 -34.27
C LEU A 171 16.58 8.69 -35.78
N PRO A 172 17.61 8.02 -36.34
CA PRO A 172 17.64 7.74 -37.78
C PRO A 172 16.41 6.96 -38.29
N GLU A 173 15.92 5.99 -37.51
CA GLU A 173 14.74 5.21 -37.87
C GLU A 173 13.46 6.06 -37.83
N VAL A 174 13.33 6.90 -36.79
CA VAL A 174 12.18 7.81 -36.65
C VAL A 174 12.14 8.84 -37.77
N LEU A 175 13.30 9.36 -38.19
CA LEU A 175 13.39 10.30 -39.31
C LEU A 175 13.01 9.64 -40.65
N ALA A 176 13.43 8.39 -40.87
CA ALA A 176 13.02 7.63 -42.05
C ALA A 176 11.49 7.45 -42.08
N ARG A 177 10.89 7.08 -40.94
CA ARG A 177 9.43 6.93 -40.80
C ARG A 177 8.69 8.24 -41.00
N LEU A 178 9.20 9.35 -40.45
CA LEU A 178 8.63 10.70 -40.64
C LEU A 178 8.55 11.10 -42.11
N ALA A 179 9.50 10.68 -42.95
CA ALA A 179 9.50 11.00 -44.37
C ALA A 179 8.35 10.35 -45.16
N GLU A 180 7.72 9.31 -44.61
CA GLU A 180 6.60 8.60 -45.23
C GLU A 180 5.23 9.19 -44.83
N LEU A 181 5.20 10.01 -43.77
CA LEU A 181 3.99 10.57 -43.18
C LEU A 181 3.61 11.89 -43.86
N ARG A 182 2.32 12.07 -44.15
CA ARG A 182 1.83 13.15 -45.05
C ARG A 182 1.09 14.25 -44.33
N ASN A 183 0.61 13.98 -43.11
CA ASN A 183 -0.30 14.83 -42.35
C ASN A 183 0.40 15.48 -41.15
N ILE A 184 1.73 15.38 -41.07
CA ILE A 184 2.54 16.01 -40.03
C ILE A 184 3.79 16.67 -40.59
N ARG A 185 4.34 17.62 -39.84
CA ARG A 185 5.64 18.25 -40.13
C ARG A 185 6.48 18.24 -38.87
N LEU A 186 7.71 17.74 -38.99
CA LEU A 186 8.69 17.87 -37.92
C LEU A 186 9.13 19.33 -37.82
N GLU A 187 8.76 19.98 -36.72
CA GLU A 187 9.04 21.40 -36.49
C GLU A 187 9.93 21.66 -35.26
N GLY A 188 10.17 20.67 -34.40
CA GLY A 188 11.06 20.88 -33.26
C GLY A 188 11.75 19.66 -32.67
N LEU A 189 12.77 19.96 -31.88
CA LEU A 189 13.47 19.02 -30.99
C LEU A 189 13.18 19.44 -29.55
N HIS A 190 12.92 18.48 -28.67
CA HIS A 190 12.72 18.70 -27.24
C HIS A 190 13.66 17.83 -26.43
N VAL A 191 14.37 18.43 -25.48
CA VAL A 191 15.23 17.69 -24.55
C VAL A 191 15.06 18.25 -23.14
N TYR A 192 14.64 17.40 -22.21
CA TYR A 192 14.50 17.78 -20.79
C TYR A 192 15.39 16.94 -19.89
N MET A 193 16.41 17.57 -19.33
CA MET A 193 17.49 16.84 -18.69
C MET A 193 17.40 16.73 -17.16
N GLY A 194 16.63 17.59 -16.48
CA GLY A 194 16.52 17.54 -15.02
C GLY A 194 15.75 18.70 -14.41
N THR A 195 15.56 18.65 -13.08
CA THR A 195 14.82 19.65 -12.28
C THR A 195 15.63 20.14 -11.08
N ARG A 196 15.34 21.35 -10.61
CA ARG A 196 15.97 22.03 -9.45
C ARG A 196 17.48 22.21 -9.62
N ILE A 197 17.90 22.69 -10.80
CA ILE A 197 19.29 23.04 -11.08
C ILE A 197 19.54 24.45 -10.51
N LEU A 198 20.43 24.58 -9.54
CA LEU A 198 20.79 25.86 -8.90
C LEU A 198 22.06 26.48 -9.48
N SER A 199 22.92 25.69 -10.16
CA SER A 199 24.14 26.19 -10.81
C SER A 199 23.84 26.65 -12.24
N HIS A 200 24.21 27.89 -12.55
CA HIS A 200 24.08 28.44 -13.90
C HIS A 200 25.02 27.73 -14.88
N GLU A 201 26.20 27.29 -14.46
CA GLU A 201 27.17 26.58 -15.29
C GLU A 201 26.63 25.23 -15.77
N VAL A 202 25.89 24.51 -14.92
CA VAL A 202 25.22 23.26 -15.29
C VAL A 202 24.15 23.52 -16.36
N VAL A 203 23.33 24.57 -16.19
CA VAL A 203 22.34 24.98 -17.21
C VAL A 203 23.02 25.36 -18.52
N GLN A 204 24.14 26.11 -18.46
CA GLN A 204 24.91 26.49 -19.64
C GLN A 204 25.45 25.26 -20.38
N ALA A 205 26.05 24.31 -19.66
CA ALA A 205 26.60 23.09 -20.24
C ALA A 205 25.51 22.25 -20.92
N ASN A 206 24.35 22.10 -20.28
CA ASN A 206 23.22 21.35 -20.85
C ASN A 206 22.70 22.02 -22.12
N THR A 207 22.51 23.35 -22.08
CA THR A 207 22.05 24.12 -23.23
C THR A 207 23.00 23.95 -24.43
N ARG A 208 24.31 24.06 -24.21
CA ARG A 208 25.33 23.84 -25.27
C ARG A 208 25.24 22.45 -25.89
N ARG A 209 25.08 21.40 -25.07
CA ARG A 209 24.94 20.02 -25.54
C ARG A 209 23.67 19.82 -26.37
N ILE A 210 22.54 20.36 -25.92
CA ILE A 210 21.26 20.25 -26.64
C ILE A 210 21.32 21.01 -27.98
N LEU A 211 21.90 22.21 -28.01
CA LEU A 211 22.10 22.94 -29.26
C LEU A 211 23.07 22.20 -30.19
N GLY A 212 24.09 21.52 -29.67
CA GLY A 212 24.95 20.62 -30.43
C GLY A 212 24.18 19.45 -31.08
N LEU A 213 23.32 18.77 -30.31
CA LEU A 213 22.45 17.72 -30.82
C LEU A 213 21.49 18.26 -31.90
N ALA A 214 20.93 19.46 -31.69
CA ALA A 214 20.07 20.09 -32.67
C ALA A 214 20.79 20.39 -34.00
N ARG A 215 22.04 20.86 -33.96
CA ARG A 215 22.85 21.06 -35.18
C ARG A 215 23.03 19.76 -35.96
N GLN A 216 23.40 18.68 -35.25
CA GLN A 216 23.55 17.36 -35.85
C GLN A 216 22.26 16.85 -36.47
N LEU A 217 21.14 17.00 -35.77
CA LEU A 217 19.82 16.61 -36.28
C LEU A 217 19.44 17.42 -37.52
N GLN A 218 19.56 18.75 -37.46
CA GLN A 218 19.19 19.64 -38.57
C GLN A 218 19.98 19.36 -39.85
N SER A 219 21.26 19.01 -39.76
CA SER A 219 22.08 18.62 -40.92
C SER A 219 21.54 17.42 -41.71
N ARG A 220 20.65 16.62 -41.10
CA ARG A 220 20.03 15.43 -41.69
C ARG A 220 18.59 15.66 -42.15
N LEU A 221 18.01 16.82 -41.83
CA LEU A 221 16.62 17.13 -42.15
C LEU A 221 16.52 17.87 -43.49
N PRO A 222 15.46 17.59 -44.28
CA PRO A 222 15.21 18.31 -45.53
C PRO A 222 14.75 19.76 -45.31
N ALA A 223 14.27 20.09 -44.12
CA ALA A 223 13.82 21.42 -43.72
C ALA A 223 14.35 21.76 -42.32
N PRO A 224 14.63 23.05 -42.03
CA PRO A 224 15.10 23.46 -40.71
C PRO A 224 14.00 23.28 -39.65
N LEU A 225 14.41 23.04 -38.41
CA LEU A 225 13.49 23.06 -37.27
C LEU A 225 13.02 24.50 -37.02
N THR A 226 11.78 24.68 -36.61
CA THR A 226 11.26 26.00 -36.21
C THR A 226 11.61 26.32 -34.76
N PHE A 227 11.84 25.30 -33.93
CA PHE A 227 12.34 25.49 -32.58
C PHE A 227 13.19 24.33 -32.05
N VAL A 228 14.03 24.64 -31.06
CA VAL A 228 14.71 23.67 -30.20
C VAL A 228 14.38 24.03 -28.76
N ASP A 229 13.69 23.13 -28.09
CA ASP A 229 13.40 23.23 -26.68
C ASP A 229 14.56 22.62 -25.89
N VAL A 230 15.29 23.50 -25.19
CA VAL A 230 16.43 23.12 -24.35
C VAL A 230 16.01 22.72 -22.94
N GLY A 231 14.71 22.49 -22.74
CA GLY A 231 14.09 22.11 -21.49
C GLY A 231 14.14 23.27 -20.51
N GLY A 232 14.54 22.99 -19.28
CA GLY A 232 14.73 24.02 -18.27
C GLY A 232 15.12 23.39 -16.95
N GLY A 233 14.25 23.53 -15.95
CA GLY A 233 14.48 22.92 -14.64
C GLY A 233 15.26 23.79 -13.67
N PHE A 234 15.24 25.11 -13.87
CA PHE A 234 15.83 26.06 -12.93
C PHE A 234 15.25 25.86 -11.53
N GLY A 235 16.12 25.82 -10.53
CA GLY A 235 15.76 25.68 -9.14
C GLY A 235 15.59 27.03 -8.45
N VAL A 236 14.88 27.01 -7.33
CA VAL A 236 14.88 28.08 -6.33
C VAL A 236 15.44 27.51 -5.02
N PRO A 237 16.14 28.31 -4.21
CA PRO A 237 16.75 27.83 -2.96
C PRO A 237 15.66 27.66 -1.91
N TYR A 238 15.41 26.45 -1.43
CA TYR A 238 14.45 26.21 -0.34
C TYR A 238 15.10 26.16 1.03
N HIS A 239 16.44 26.22 1.12
CA HIS A 239 17.16 26.13 2.38
C HIS A 239 18.21 27.23 2.46
N ALA A 240 18.57 27.64 3.69
CA ALA A 240 19.49 28.75 3.91
C ALA A 240 20.93 28.48 3.43
N ASP A 241 21.30 27.22 3.24
CA ASP A 241 22.58 26.76 2.68
C ASP A 241 22.56 26.66 1.14
N GLU A 242 21.43 26.96 0.50
CA GLU A 242 21.31 26.93 -0.96
C GLU A 242 21.44 28.34 -1.55
N THR A 243 22.25 28.46 -2.60
CA THR A 243 22.41 29.71 -3.35
C THR A 243 21.38 29.77 -4.48
N ALA A 244 20.78 30.94 -4.70
CA ALA A 244 19.91 31.18 -5.83
C ALA A 244 20.67 31.05 -7.16
N LEU A 245 19.97 30.60 -8.21
CA LEU A 245 20.54 30.54 -9.55
C LEU A 245 20.86 31.97 -10.04
N ASP A 246 22.12 32.20 -10.39
CA ASP A 246 22.59 33.47 -10.95
C ASP A 246 22.13 33.59 -12.41
N LEU A 247 21.00 34.29 -12.59
CA LEU A 247 20.38 34.46 -13.90
C LEU A 247 21.19 35.40 -14.80
N ALA A 248 21.92 36.37 -14.23
CA ALA A 248 22.75 37.29 -15.01
C ALA A 248 23.95 36.55 -15.59
N ALA A 249 24.68 35.83 -14.73
CA ALA A 249 25.82 35.00 -15.16
C ALA A 249 25.38 33.88 -16.12
N LEU A 250 24.16 33.33 -15.95
CA LEU A 250 23.57 32.41 -16.91
C LEU A 250 23.44 33.04 -18.30
N GLY A 251 22.83 34.22 -18.38
CA GLY A 251 22.63 34.96 -19.62
C GLY A 251 23.95 35.29 -20.31
N GLU A 252 24.91 35.84 -19.56
CA GLU A 252 26.25 36.18 -20.06
C GLU A 252 26.97 34.97 -20.65
N GLY A 253 26.97 33.83 -19.96
CA GLY A 253 27.66 32.63 -20.44
C GLY A 253 26.96 31.87 -21.56
N LEU A 254 25.70 32.20 -21.88
CA LEU A 254 24.95 31.65 -23.03
C LEU A 254 24.92 32.59 -24.24
N ALA A 255 25.17 33.88 -24.08
CA ALA A 255 24.97 34.88 -25.13
C ALA A 255 25.70 34.54 -26.44
N ALA A 256 26.99 34.17 -26.36
CA ALA A 256 27.77 33.82 -27.54
C ALA A 256 27.27 32.55 -28.25
N GLU A 257 26.90 31.52 -27.48
CA GLU A 257 26.40 30.25 -28.03
C GLU A 257 25.04 30.43 -28.71
N ILE A 258 24.12 31.14 -28.05
CA ILE A 258 22.79 31.46 -28.60
C ILE A 258 22.94 32.30 -29.87
N GLY A 259 23.81 33.31 -29.85
CA GLY A 259 24.10 34.14 -31.01
C GLY A 259 24.64 33.34 -32.19
N ALA A 260 25.61 32.45 -31.95
CA ALA A 260 26.17 31.57 -32.97
C ALA A 260 25.12 30.61 -33.54
N PHE A 261 24.33 29.94 -32.68
CA PHE A 261 23.27 29.03 -33.11
C PHE A 261 22.22 29.75 -33.97
N ARG A 262 21.81 30.96 -33.61
CA ARG A 262 20.84 31.75 -34.40
C ARG A 262 21.40 32.25 -35.72
N ALA A 263 22.69 32.57 -35.78
CA ALA A 263 23.33 32.94 -37.04
C ALA A 263 23.39 31.75 -38.01
N GLU A 264 23.64 30.55 -37.49
CA GLU A 264 23.66 29.30 -38.25
C GLU A 264 22.25 28.84 -38.64
N HIS A 265 21.27 29.01 -37.76
CA HIS A 265 19.89 28.55 -37.92
C HIS A 265 18.87 29.70 -37.69
N PRO A 266 18.79 30.68 -38.60
CA PRO A 266 17.98 31.90 -38.39
C PRO A 266 16.46 31.65 -38.31
N ALA A 267 15.99 30.52 -38.82
CA ALA A 267 14.58 30.11 -38.76
C ALA A 267 14.21 29.39 -37.45
N THR A 268 15.19 29.03 -36.61
CA THR A 268 15.01 28.19 -35.43
C THR A 268 15.02 29.03 -34.16
N ARG A 269 13.93 28.97 -33.39
CA ARG A 269 13.82 29.61 -32.07
C ARG A 269 14.35 28.70 -30.98
N ILE A 270 14.98 29.27 -29.94
CA ILE A 270 15.33 28.53 -28.74
C ILE A 270 14.19 28.69 -27.74
N VAL A 271 13.68 27.57 -27.25
CA VAL A 271 12.58 27.51 -26.28
C VAL A 271 13.11 26.98 -24.95
N MET A 272 12.55 27.48 -23.85
CA MET A 272 12.84 26.99 -22.50
C MET A 272 11.58 26.87 -21.65
N GLU A 273 11.41 25.71 -21.01
CA GLU A 273 10.28 25.34 -20.16
C GLU A 273 10.58 25.61 -18.67
N LEU A 274 9.83 26.53 -18.07
CA LEU A 274 9.99 26.92 -16.66
C LEU A 274 8.67 26.79 -15.90
N GLY A 275 8.63 25.88 -14.93
CA GLY A 275 7.53 25.79 -13.96
C GLY A 275 7.91 26.41 -12.62
N ARG A 276 8.76 25.71 -11.86
CA ARG A 276 9.15 26.07 -10.49
C ARG A 276 9.71 27.48 -10.39
N TYR A 277 10.72 27.79 -11.21
CA TYR A 277 11.43 29.07 -11.16
C TYR A 277 10.55 30.27 -11.51
N ALA A 278 9.50 30.06 -12.32
CA ALA A 278 8.60 31.12 -12.71
C ALA A 278 7.71 31.60 -11.56
N VAL A 279 7.31 30.71 -10.65
CA VAL A 279 6.23 31.01 -9.69
C VAL A 279 6.51 30.65 -8.23
N ALA A 280 7.51 29.82 -7.93
CA ALA A 280 7.69 29.30 -6.56
C ALA A 280 7.82 30.42 -5.52
N GLU A 281 8.76 31.35 -5.71
CA GLU A 281 9.02 32.47 -4.79
C GLU A 281 7.88 33.48 -4.70
N ALA A 282 7.03 33.57 -5.74
CA ALA A 282 5.87 34.45 -5.73
C ALA A 282 4.71 33.92 -4.86
N GLY A 283 4.79 32.68 -4.38
CA GLY A 283 3.72 32.07 -3.59
C GLY A 283 4.08 31.82 -2.13
N ARG A 284 3.07 31.88 -1.26
CA ARG A 284 3.17 31.52 0.15
C ARG A 284 1.98 30.64 0.54
N PHE A 285 2.20 29.70 1.46
CA PHE A 285 1.17 28.84 2.02
C PHE A 285 0.94 29.19 3.49
N ILE A 286 -0.32 29.41 3.87
CA ILE A 286 -0.71 29.82 5.22
C ILE A 286 -1.66 28.78 5.82
N THR A 287 -1.38 28.40 7.07
CA THR A 287 -2.17 27.46 7.87
C THR A 287 -2.30 27.97 9.29
N ARG A 288 -3.45 27.76 9.94
CA ARG A 288 -3.72 28.27 11.30
C ARG A 288 -3.49 27.18 12.34
N ILE A 289 -2.80 27.52 13.43
CA ILE A 289 -2.64 26.66 14.59
C ILE A 289 -3.99 26.52 15.29
N ARG A 290 -4.51 25.29 15.37
CA ARG A 290 -5.74 24.96 16.11
C ARG A 290 -5.48 24.61 17.55
N GLN A 291 -4.34 23.95 17.81
CA GLN A 291 -4.00 23.45 19.13
C GLN A 291 -2.49 23.37 19.27
N VAL A 292 -2.01 23.69 20.46
CA VAL A 292 -0.66 23.33 20.92
C VAL A 292 -0.73 22.29 22.02
N LYS A 293 0.19 21.34 22.02
CA LYS A 293 0.23 20.27 23.03
C LYS A 293 1.64 19.72 23.23
N THR A 294 1.88 19.18 24.42
CA THR A 294 3.06 18.35 24.70
C THR A 294 2.63 16.90 24.78
N ASN A 295 3.28 16.02 24.04
CA ASN A 295 3.04 14.59 24.10
C ASN A 295 4.37 13.84 24.13
N LYS A 296 4.55 12.96 25.13
CA LYS A 296 5.80 12.19 25.34
C LYS A 296 7.08 13.05 25.32
N GLY A 297 7.01 14.28 25.82
CA GLY A 297 8.15 15.19 25.90
C GLY A 297 8.39 16.04 24.64
N GLU A 298 7.70 15.79 23.54
CA GLU A 298 7.76 16.62 22.33
C GLU A 298 6.60 17.61 22.28
N ARG A 299 6.86 18.81 21.77
CA ARG A 299 5.88 19.89 21.59
C ARG A 299 5.34 19.90 20.17
N PHE A 300 4.03 20.03 20.02
CA PHE A 300 3.32 19.99 18.74
C PHE A 300 2.44 21.21 18.55
N ALA A 301 2.57 21.86 17.40
CA ALA A 301 1.62 22.83 16.88
C ALA A 301 0.77 22.14 15.79
N VAL A 302 -0.51 21.92 16.07
CA VAL A 302 -1.44 21.23 15.18
C VAL A 302 -2.22 22.25 14.36
N CYS A 303 -2.03 22.24 13.05
CA CYS A 303 -2.58 23.25 12.14
C CYS A 303 -3.81 22.73 11.38
N ASP A 304 -4.54 23.64 10.71
CA ASP A 304 -5.75 23.33 9.94
C ASP A 304 -5.50 22.93 8.47
N GLY A 305 -4.26 23.05 8.01
CA GLY A 305 -3.71 22.50 6.78
C GLY A 305 -2.37 21.80 7.04
N GLY A 306 -2.17 20.66 6.37
CA GLY A 306 -1.01 19.79 6.55
C GLY A 306 -0.45 19.25 5.24
N SER A 307 0.06 18.01 5.29
CA SER A 307 0.63 17.31 4.14
C SER A 307 -0.36 17.10 2.99
N ASN A 308 -1.67 17.10 3.27
CA ASN A 308 -2.72 17.03 2.26
C ASN A 308 -2.77 18.24 1.33
N VAL A 309 -2.35 19.42 1.80
CA VAL A 309 -2.37 20.66 1.02
C VAL A 309 -0.97 21.20 0.72
N ASN A 310 0.07 20.75 1.45
CA ASN A 310 1.46 21.04 1.16
C ASN A 310 2.35 19.78 1.36
N GLY A 311 2.25 18.86 0.42
CA GLY A 311 2.97 17.59 0.43
C GLY A 311 4.49 17.74 0.34
N ALA A 312 4.98 18.79 -0.36
CA ALA A 312 6.40 19.05 -0.53
C ALA A 312 7.10 19.35 0.82
N ALA A 313 6.52 20.23 1.64
CA ALA A 313 7.04 20.50 2.99
C ALA A 313 6.99 19.25 3.89
N ALA A 314 5.97 18.40 3.70
CA ALA A 314 5.86 17.12 4.40
C ALA A 314 6.86 16.05 3.93
N GLY A 315 7.68 16.34 2.91
CA GLY A 315 8.70 15.44 2.38
C GLY A 315 8.22 14.50 1.28
N THR A 316 7.00 14.70 0.76
CA THR A 316 6.50 13.94 -0.39
C THR A 316 7.40 14.18 -1.61
N GLY A 317 7.93 13.10 -2.18
CA GLY A 317 8.83 13.18 -3.35
C GLY A 317 10.29 13.51 -3.02
N SER A 318 10.72 13.48 -1.75
CA SER A 318 12.13 13.65 -1.36
C SER A 318 12.69 12.41 -0.66
N LEU A 319 13.90 11.99 -1.04
CA LEU A 319 14.61 10.86 -0.40
C LEU A 319 15.05 11.18 1.04
N LEU A 320 15.31 12.46 1.33
CA LEU A 320 15.70 12.93 2.66
C LEU A 320 14.85 14.14 3.02
N ARG A 321 14.07 14.00 4.09
CA ARG A 321 13.23 15.06 4.62
C ARG A 321 14.08 16.14 5.30
N ARG A 322 13.98 17.38 4.83
CA ARG A 322 14.54 18.57 5.46
C ARG A 322 13.41 19.56 5.69
N ASN A 323 13.43 20.28 6.82
CA ASN A 323 12.44 21.31 7.10
C ASN A 323 12.57 22.44 6.06
N PHE A 324 11.42 22.86 5.53
CA PHE A 324 11.35 24.09 4.75
C PHE A 324 11.34 25.27 5.74
N PRO A 325 11.86 26.44 5.34
CA PRO A 325 11.71 27.68 6.08
C PRO A 325 10.23 27.91 6.41
N LEU A 326 9.98 28.41 7.61
CA LEU A 326 8.64 28.79 8.03
C LEU A 326 8.72 29.95 9.01
N ALA A 327 7.67 30.75 9.04
CA ALA A 327 7.49 31.86 9.95
C ALA A 327 6.22 31.67 10.77
N LEU A 328 6.29 31.99 12.07
CA LEU A 328 5.13 32.12 12.94
C LEU A 328 4.64 33.56 12.90
N LEU A 329 3.33 33.76 12.75
CA LEU A 329 2.68 35.06 12.81
C LEU A 329 1.65 35.05 13.95
N PRO A 330 1.90 35.79 15.04
CA PRO A 330 0.98 35.87 16.16
C PRO A 330 -0.38 36.44 15.78
N ALA A 331 -1.47 35.88 16.31
CA ALA A 331 -2.85 36.28 15.97
C ALA A 331 -3.14 37.78 16.20
N ASP A 332 -2.51 38.39 17.22
CA ASP A 332 -2.75 39.78 17.63
C ASP A 332 -1.87 40.80 16.87
N GLY A 333 -1.07 40.37 15.90
CA GLY A 333 -0.15 41.25 15.15
C GLY A 333 0.97 41.85 16.02
N GLY A 334 1.14 41.38 17.26
CA GLY A 334 2.24 41.75 18.15
C GLY A 334 3.57 41.29 17.58
N GLY A 335 4.57 42.19 17.60
CA GLY A 335 5.93 41.92 17.12
C GLY A 335 6.62 40.79 17.89
N ASP A 336 7.71 40.28 17.30
CA ASP A 336 8.57 39.18 17.77
C ASP A 336 8.41 38.93 19.26
N GLY A 337 7.62 37.91 19.61
CA GLY A 337 7.38 37.56 20.99
C GLY A 337 8.72 37.34 21.68
N ASP A 338 8.98 38.09 22.74
CA ASP A 338 10.12 37.93 23.67
C ASP A 338 10.04 36.61 24.46
N GLY A 339 9.31 35.64 23.92
CA GLY A 339 9.07 34.32 24.47
C GLY A 339 10.25 33.39 24.21
N ALA A 340 10.52 32.52 25.18
CA ALA A 340 11.58 31.55 25.07
C ALA A 340 11.42 30.68 23.80
N VAL A 341 12.41 30.72 22.92
CA VAL A 341 12.47 29.87 21.73
C VAL A 341 12.61 28.41 22.17
N ALA A 342 11.81 27.53 21.58
CA ALA A 342 11.91 26.10 21.82
C ALA A 342 11.64 25.30 20.56
N ASP A 343 11.98 24.01 20.60
CA ASP A 343 11.72 23.11 19.48
C ASP A 343 10.26 22.67 19.44
N TRP A 344 9.64 22.89 18.28
CA TRP A 344 8.25 22.54 17.99
C TRP A 344 8.16 21.69 16.73
N THR A 345 7.24 20.73 16.74
CA THR A 345 6.86 19.97 15.55
C THR A 345 5.53 20.53 15.02
N VAL A 346 5.56 21.10 13.82
CA VAL A 346 4.38 21.65 13.13
C VAL A 346 3.72 20.55 12.32
N THR A 347 2.47 20.26 12.63
CA THR A 347 1.67 19.16 12.06
C THR A 347 0.39 19.69 11.44
N GLY A 348 -0.25 18.89 10.58
CA GLY A 348 -1.58 19.19 10.07
C GLY A 348 -2.71 18.49 10.83
N PRO A 349 -3.93 18.48 10.25
CA PRO A 349 -5.13 17.95 10.89
C PRO A 349 -5.39 16.45 10.62
N LEU A 350 -4.53 15.75 9.88
CA LEU A 350 -4.81 14.41 9.36
C LEU A 350 -4.54 13.31 10.40
N CYS A 351 -5.27 12.20 10.30
CA CYS A 351 -5.12 11.04 11.17
C CYS A 351 -3.94 10.12 10.80
N THR A 352 -2.80 10.69 10.42
CA THR A 352 -1.59 9.95 10.06
C THR A 352 -0.35 10.57 10.69
N PRO A 353 0.59 9.77 11.22
CA PRO A 353 1.85 10.28 11.78
C PRO A 353 2.74 10.94 10.72
N MET A 354 2.44 10.75 9.43
CA MET A 354 3.16 11.40 8.32
C MET A 354 2.72 12.85 8.09
N ASP A 355 1.67 13.32 8.77
CA ASP A 355 1.17 14.69 8.62
C ASP A 355 1.97 15.71 9.43
N VAL A 356 3.20 15.90 8.99
CA VAL A 356 4.16 16.80 9.64
C VAL A 356 4.73 17.73 8.59
N LEU A 357 4.48 19.04 8.74
CA LEU A 357 5.04 20.06 7.85
C LEU A 357 6.49 20.37 8.22
N ALA A 358 6.81 20.44 9.51
CA ALA A 358 8.16 20.67 10.00
C ALA A 358 8.38 19.96 11.34
N LYS A 359 9.56 19.38 11.54
CA LYS A 359 9.90 18.59 12.73
C LYS A 359 11.01 19.26 13.52
N SER A 360 10.80 19.45 14.83
CA SER A 360 11.80 20.03 15.75
C SER A 360 12.39 21.34 15.24
N VAL A 361 11.53 22.30 14.90
CA VAL A 361 11.93 23.64 14.47
C VAL A 361 11.90 24.62 15.65
N PRO A 362 12.88 25.53 15.76
CA PRO A 362 12.87 26.56 16.78
C PRO A 362 11.75 27.57 16.49
N LEU A 363 10.80 27.73 17.42
CA LEU A 363 9.73 28.73 17.36
C LEU A 363 9.57 29.43 18.72
N ALA A 364 9.26 30.73 18.66
CA ALA A 364 8.73 31.46 19.81
C ALA A 364 7.33 30.91 20.13
N ASP A 365 7.05 30.66 21.41
CA ASP A 365 5.91 29.89 21.95
C ASP A 365 4.56 30.03 21.17
N PRO A 366 4.27 29.15 20.19
CA PRO A 366 3.09 29.27 19.34
C PRO A 366 1.79 29.08 20.13
N GLN A 367 0.76 29.83 19.76
CA GLN A 367 -0.56 29.78 20.38
C GLN A 367 -1.66 29.36 19.38
N PRO A 368 -2.77 28.76 19.85
CA PRO A 368 -3.95 28.58 19.03
C PRO A 368 -4.44 29.92 18.46
N GLY A 369 -4.69 29.97 17.15
CA GLY A 369 -5.06 31.20 16.43
C GLY A 369 -3.93 31.78 15.60
N ASP A 370 -2.67 31.55 15.98
CA ASP A 370 -1.50 31.99 15.21
C ASP A 370 -1.46 31.33 13.83
N LEU A 371 -0.78 32.00 12.90
CA LEU A 371 -0.57 31.50 11.54
C LEU A 371 0.86 30.98 11.37
N ILE A 372 0.98 29.88 10.63
CA ILE A 372 2.25 29.42 10.10
C ILE A 372 2.29 29.78 8.61
N CYS A 373 3.35 30.46 8.19
CA CYS A 373 3.64 30.78 6.81
C CYS A 373 4.80 29.94 6.30
N LEU A 374 4.57 29.19 5.22
CA LEU A 374 5.63 28.56 4.42
C LEU A 374 5.85 29.40 3.14
N PRO A 375 6.99 30.09 3.00
CA PRO A 375 7.33 30.84 1.79
C PRO A 375 7.68 29.91 0.63
N GLN A 376 7.80 30.51 -0.56
CA GLN A 376 8.17 29.83 -1.81
C GLN A 376 7.25 28.68 -2.24
N ALA A 377 5.97 28.81 -1.92
CA ALA A 377 4.95 27.78 -2.11
C ALA A 377 4.14 27.97 -3.41
N GLY A 378 4.61 28.77 -4.37
CA GLY A 378 3.87 29.05 -5.60
C GLY A 378 3.89 27.92 -6.64
N ALA A 379 4.79 26.95 -6.50
CA ALA A 379 4.92 25.79 -7.39
C ALA A 379 4.77 24.48 -6.63
N TYR A 380 4.01 23.54 -7.20
CA TYR A 380 3.77 22.20 -6.65
C TYR A 380 3.20 22.22 -5.22
N GLY A 381 2.32 23.17 -4.95
CA GLY A 381 1.58 23.29 -3.70
C GLY A 381 0.37 22.33 -3.69
N PRO A 382 -0.88 22.81 -3.84
CA PRO A 382 -2.05 21.94 -3.89
C PRO A 382 -1.98 20.90 -5.01
N THR A 383 -1.38 21.26 -6.15
CA THR A 383 -1.29 20.44 -7.37
C THR A 383 -0.49 19.16 -7.21
N ALA A 384 0.45 19.13 -6.26
CA ALA A 384 1.27 17.96 -5.95
C ALA A 384 0.96 17.38 -4.56
N SER A 385 -0.18 17.76 -3.98
CA SER A 385 -0.61 17.33 -2.65
C SER A 385 -1.89 16.50 -2.73
N PRO A 386 -2.09 15.50 -1.84
CA PRO A 386 -3.29 14.67 -1.86
C PRO A 386 -4.47 15.39 -1.19
N VAL A 387 -4.97 16.46 -1.85
CA VAL A 387 -5.96 17.39 -1.30
C VAL A 387 -7.28 16.73 -0.90
N HIS A 388 -7.65 15.61 -1.54
CA HIS A 388 -8.85 14.85 -1.20
C HIS A 388 -8.64 13.77 -0.14
N PHE A 389 -7.40 13.57 0.34
CA PHE A 389 -7.14 12.61 1.40
C PHE A 389 -7.96 12.97 2.65
N ILE A 390 -8.73 11.98 3.12
CA ILE A 390 -9.73 12.08 4.19
C ILE A 390 -10.74 13.24 4.07
N GLY A 391 -10.98 13.73 2.85
CA GLY A 391 -12.11 14.62 2.55
C GLY A 391 -11.96 16.09 2.93
N PHE A 392 -10.74 16.59 3.21
CA PHE A 392 -10.52 18.02 3.55
C PHE A 392 -10.63 18.97 2.35
N GLY A 393 -10.39 18.46 1.14
CA GLY A 393 -10.46 19.22 -0.10
C GLY A 393 -9.28 20.19 -0.30
N ALA A 394 -9.24 20.82 -1.46
CA ALA A 394 -8.21 21.79 -1.80
C ALA A 394 -8.42 23.15 -1.11
N PRO A 395 -7.33 23.87 -0.77
CA PRO A 395 -7.39 25.15 -0.06
C PRO A 395 -7.92 26.27 -0.96
N ALA A 396 -8.17 27.43 -0.35
CA ALA A 396 -8.37 28.67 -1.12
C ALA A 396 -7.04 29.11 -1.75
N GLU A 397 -7.11 29.76 -2.91
CA GLU A 397 -5.96 30.44 -3.53
C GLU A 397 -6.32 31.89 -3.82
N VAL A 398 -5.44 32.80 -3.43
CA VAL A 398 -5.64 34.26 -3.47
C VAL A 398 -4.51 34.88 -4.28
N MET A 399 -4.84 35.84 -5.14
CA MET A 399 -3.89 36.66 -5.88
C MET A 399 -3.87 38.06 -5.30
N VAL A 400 -2.68 38.62 -5.13
CA VAL A 400 -2.45 40.01 -4.74
C VAL A 400 -1.79 40.75 -5.90
N ASP A 401 -2.31 41.92 -6.23
CA ASP A 401 -1.78 42.81 -7.28
C ASP A 401 -1.89 44.27 -6.82
N GLY A 402 -0.78 44.82 -6.29
CA GLY A 402 -0.79 46.07 -5.54
C GLY A 402 -1.71 45.95 -4.32
N ASP A 403 -2.67 46.88 -4.19
CA ASP A 403 -3.64 46.88 -3.09
C ASP A 403 -4.84 45.94 -3.32
N ARG A 404 -4.92 45.29 -4.49
CA ARG A 404 -6.04 44.41 -4.83
C ARG A 404 -5.80 43.00 -4.33
N ILE A 405 -6.74 42.48 -3.55
CA ILE A 405 -6.79 41.09 -3.08
C ILE A 405 -7.94 40.40 -3.80
N GLN A 406 -7.67 39.28 -4.48
CA GLN A 406 -8.68 38.57 -5.26
C GLN A 406 -8.62 37.07 -4.98
N LEU A 407 -9.77 36.48 -4.65
CA LEU A 407 -9.92 35.04 -4.58
C LEU A 407 -9.88 34.46 -6.00
N VAL A 408 -8.82 33.73 -6.33
CA VAL A 408 -8.61 33.14 -7.66
C VAL A 408 -8.92 31.65 -7.70
N ARG A 409 -9.08 31.01 -6.54
CA ARG A 409 -9.68 29.69 -6.38
C ARG A 409 -10.42 29.62 -5.05
N ARG A 410 -11.68 29.19 -5.07
CA ARG A 410 -12.43 28.91 -3.84
C ARG A 410 -11.91 27.63 -3.19
N ARG A 411 -11.91 27.60 -1.85
CA ARG A 411 -11.74 26.36 -1.09
C ARG A 411 -12.86 25.38 -1.44
N ASP A 412 -12.55 24.10 -1.52
CA ASP A 412 -13.58 23.08 -1.65
C ASP A 412 -14.50 23.10 -0.42
N SER A 413 -15.80 23.02 -0.67
CA SER A 413 -16.79 22.83 0.40
C SER A 413 -17.26 21.39 0.39
N VAL A 414 -17.68 20.88 1.56
CA VAL A 414 -18.32 19.56 1.67
C VAL A 414 -19.46 19.43 0.66
N LYS A 415 -20.29 20.47 0.52
CA LYS A 415 -21.39 20.49 -0.45
C LYS A 415 -20.90 20.32 -1.88
N ALA A 416 -19.84 21.02 -2.30
CA ALA A 416 -19.30 20.91 -3.66
C ALA A 416 -18.69 19.51 -3.92
N MET A 417 -17.97 18.96 -2.94
CA MET A 417 -17.38 17.62 -3.04
C MET A 417 -18.42 16.50 -3.07
N LEU A 418 -19.57 16.70 -2.41
CA LEU A 418 -20.71 15.78 -2.50
C LEU A 418 -21.50 15.97 -3.80
N ALA A 419 -21.55 17.18 -4.36
CA ALA A 419 -22.35 17.49 -5.55
C ALA A 419 -21.88 16.78 -6.83
N VAL A 420 -20.60 16.38 -6.89
CA VAL A 420 -20.05 15.58 -8.01
C VAL A 420 -20.28 14.07 -7.84
N GLN A 421 -20.76 13.66 -6.67
CA GLN A 421 -21.14 12.27 -6.44
C GLN A 421 -22.57 12.10 -6.89
N GLU A 422 -22.81 11.08 -7.70
CA GLU A 422 -24.15 10.66 -8.03
C GLU A 422 -24.55 9.60 -7.00
N PRO A 423 -25.40 9.92 -6.01
CA PRO A 423 -26.03 8.89 -5.21
C PRO A 423 -26.97 8.11 -6.13
N ARG A 424 -26.40 7.13 -6.84
CA ARG A 424 -27.17 6.14 -7.55
C ARG A 424 -27.58 5.12 -6.52
N ASP A 425 -28.86 4.80 -6.54
CA ASP A 425 -29.30 3.53 -5.99
C ASP A 425 -28.75 2.46 -6.95
N ILE A 426 -27.49 2.08 -6.74
CA ILE A 426 -26.78 1.11 -7.58
C ILE A 426 -27.38 -0.24 -7.29
N GLY A 427 -28.57 -0.51 -7.83
CA GLY A 427 -29.18 -1.83 -7.79
C GLY A 427 -28.98 -2.56 -6.46
N MET A 428 -29.07 -1.86 -5.32
CA MET A 428 -29.95 -2.44 -4.35
C MET A 428 -31.27 -2.32 -5.06
N THR A 429 -31.72 -3.40 -5.70
CA THR A 429 -33.14 -3.66 -5.60
C THR A 429 -33.43 -3.44 -4.12
N ALA A 430 -33.98 -2.26 -3.78
CA ALA A 430 -35.04 -2.22 -2.82
C ALA A 430 -35.84 -3.46 -3.18
N PRO A 431 -35.98 -4.45 -2.27
CA PRO A 431 -36.99 -5.45 -2.46
C PRO A 431 -38.21 -4.65 -2.87
N THR A 432 -38.60 -4.73 -4.14
CA THR A 432 -39.96 -4.41 -4.48
C THR A 432 -40.72 -5.23 -3.45
N ALA A 433 -41.67 -4.61 -2.76
CA ALA A 433 -42.57 -5.31 -1.87
C ALA A 433 -43.36 -6.44 -2.60
N GLY A 434 -42.97 -6.83 -3.81
CA GLY A 434 -43.05 -8.20 -4.28
C GLY A 434 -42.27 -9.12 -3.37
N ARG A 435 -42.90 -9.49 -2.25
CA ARG A 435 -42.70 -10.73 -1.48
C ARG A 435 -41.34 -11.39 -1.78
N ILE A 436 -40.24 -10.77 -1.35
CA ILE A 436 -39.04 -11.56 -1.11
C ILE A 436 -39.49 -12.52 -0.03
N ARG A 437 -39.61 -13.80 -0.40
CA ARG A 437 -39.92 -14.85 0.56
C ARG A 437 -38.98 -14.63 1.74
N PRO A 438 -39.47 -14.60 2.98
CA PRO A 438 -38.57 -14.59 4.12
C PRO A 438 -37.54 -15.68 3.88
N PHE A 439 -36.26 -15.36 4.00
CA PHE A 439 -35.28 -16.42 4.21
C PHE A 439 -35.84 -17.23 5.38
N PRO A 440 -35.98 -18.55 5.26
CA PRO A 440 -36.70 -19.33 6.25
C PRO A 440 -36.00 -19.18 7.59
N SER A 441 -36.52 -18.26 8.41
CA SER A 441 -36.45 -18.37 9.85
C SER A 441 -37.17 -19.68 10.15
N ALA A 442 -36.40 -20.66 10.62
CA ALA A 442 -36.81 -22.05 10.82
C ALA A 442 -36.87 -22.90 9.54
N GLY A 443 -35.71 -23.45 9.15
CA GLY A 443 -35.62 -24.50 8.12
C GLY A 443 -34.19 -24.97 7.84
N ARG A 444 -33.56 -25.63 8.83
CA ARG A 444 -32.39 -26.56 8.79
C ARG A 444 -31.20 -26.36 7.82
N HIS A 445 -31.07 -25.32 7.01
CA HIS A 445 -29.80 -24.99 6.35
C HIS A 445 -29.63 -23.47 6.30
N ASP A 446 -28.66 -22.95 7.04
CA ASP A 446 -28.40 -21.52 7.28
C ASP A 446 -27.88 -20.72 6.06
N GLY A 447 -28.13 -21.19 4.83
CA GLY A 447 -27.63 -20.57 3.61
C GLY A 447 -26.11 -20.70 3.41
N SER A 448 -25.43 -21.52 4.23
CA SER A 448 -24.01 -21.85 4.06
C SER A 448 -23.74 -22.53 2.71
N PRO A 449 -22.62 -22.20 2.02
CA PRO A 449 -22.20 -22.89 0.79
C PRO A 449 -21.84 -24.37 1.02
N PHE A 450 -21.76 -24.81 2.28
CA PHE A 450 -21.44 -26.18 2.68
C PHE A 450 -22.67 -27.03 3.03
N GLY A 451 -23.89 -26.58 2.70
CA GLY A 451 -25.17 -27.16 3.14
C GLY A 451 -25.19 -28.70 3.20
N ASN A 452 -24.99 -29.23 4.42
CA ASN A 452 -24.99 -30.66 4.71
C ASN A 452 -25.76 -30.88 6.04
N PRO A 453 -26.73 -31.82 6.09
CA PRO A 453 -27.52 -32.12 7.29
C PRO A 453 -26.72 -32.48 8.54
N CYS A 454 -25.46 -32.91 8.40
CA CYS A 454 -24.61 -33.19 9.55
C CYS A 454 -24.23 -31.93 10.34
N LEU A 455 -24.16 -30.77 9.67
CA LEU A 455 -23.73 -29.52 10.30
C LEU A 455 -24.73 -29.04 11.35
N ASP A 456 -26.03 -29.23 11.11
CA ASP A 456 -27.07 -28.87 12.08
C ASP A 456 -27.01 -29.75 13.33
N ARG A 457 -26.61 -31.02 13.17
CA ARG A 457 -26.49 -31.97 14.29
C ARG A 457 -25.35 -31.59 15.23
N LEU A 458 -24.31 -30.93 14.72
CA LEU A 458 -23.21 -30.41 15.54
C LEU A 458 -23.66 -29.29 16.50
N GLU A 459 -24.74 -28.57 16.20
CA GLU A 459 -25.25 -27.51 17.09
C GLU A 459 -25.71 -28.07 18.45
N GLY A 460 -26.11 -29.35 18.49
CA GLY A 460 -26.44 -30.06 19.73
C GLY A 460 -25.29 -30.13 20.73
N LEU A 461 -24.04 -29.98 20.28
CA LEU A 461 -22.85 -29.96 21.14
C LEU A 461 -22.66 -28.62 21.88
N GLY A 462 -23.45 -27.59 21.58
CA GLY A 462 -23.33 -26.24 22.15
C GLY A 462 -23.22 -26.18 23.67
N PRO A 463 -24.11 -26.85 24.44
CA PRO A 463 -24.02 -26.87 25.90
C PRO A 463 -22.74 -27.52 26.43
N LEU A 464 -22.28 -28.60 25.79
CA LEU A 464 -21.03 -29.29 26.15
C LEU A 464 -19.83 -28.38 25.89
N PHE A 465 -19.72 -27.83 24.67
CA PHE A 465 -18.62 -26.94 24.27
C PHE A 465 -18.55 -25.69 25.15
N ARG A 466 -19.69 -25.07 25.49
CA ARG A 466 -19.71 -23.89 26.35
C ARG A 466 -19.15 -24.18 27.75
N ARG A 467 -19.66 -25.24 28.41
CA ARG A 467 -19.22 -25.64 29.76
C ARG A 467 -17.75 -26.04 29.77
N THR A 468 -17.33 -26.87 28.81
CA THR A 468 -15.94 -27.33 28.78
C THR A 468 -14.97 -26.21 28.41
N GLY A 469 -15.34 -25.30 27.50
CA GLY A 469 -14.53 -24.13 27.17
C GLY A 469 -14.28 -23.22 28.38
N GLU A 470 -15.26 -23.09 29.29
CA GLU A 470 -15.06 -22.36 30.56
C GLU A 470 -14.10 -23.06 31.51
N ARG A 471 -14.13 -24.40 31.56
CA ARG A 471 -13.21 -25.18 32.38
C ARG A 471 -11.79 -25.16 31.83
N LEU A 472 -11.62 -25.20 30.50
CA LEU A 472 -10.32 -25.16 29.82
C LEU A 472 -9.51 -23.89 30.15
N GLU A 473 -10.17 -22.82 30.59
CA GLU A 473 -9.48 -21.61 31.07
C GLU A 473 -8.60 -21.87 32.30
N LYS A 474 -8.92 -22.88 33.11
CA LYS A 474 -8.24 -23.18 34.37
C LYS A 474 -7.64 -24.58 34.41
N ASP A 475 -8.24 -25.51 33.69
CA ASP A 475 -7.86 -26.92 33.66
C ASP A 475 -7.68 -27.39 32.21
N PRO A 476 -6.43 -27.43 31.70
CA PRO A 476 -6.14 -27.98 30.38
C PRO A 476 -6.61 -29.44 30.21
N GLY A 477 -6.81 -30.19 31.30
CA GLY A 477 -7.29 -31.57 31.28
C GLY A 477 -8.80 -31.73 31.04
N ALA A 478 -9.57 -30.64 31.02
CA ALA A 478 -11.01 -30.65 30.80
C ALA A 478 -11.43 -31.15 29.41
N TRP A 479 -10.49 -31.26 28.45
CA TRP A 479 -10.75 -31.86 27.13
C TRP A 479 -11.34 -33.28 27.23
N ARG A 480 -11.08 -34.01 28.32
CA ARG A 480 -11.64 -35.36 28.54
C ARG A 480 -13.17 -35.36 28.60
N ASP A 481 -13.78 -34.26 29.04
CA ASP A 481 -15.24 -34.11 29.02
C ASP A 481 -15.77 -34.12 27.58
N LEU A 482 -15.02 -33.51 26.65
CA LEU A 482 -15.36 -33.51 25.22
C LEU A 482 -15.19 -34.93 24.66
N TRP A 483 -14.08 -35.60 24.97
CA TRP A 483 -13.79 -36.95 24.47
C TRP A 483 -14.77 -38.03 24.97
N ALA A 484 -15.40 -37.82 26.12
CA ALA A 484 -16.39 -38.75 26.64
C ALA A 484 -17.64 -38.83 25.75
N ASP A 485 -17.95 -37.76 25.02
CA ASP A 485 -19.05 -37.72 24.06
C ASP A 485 -18.73 -38.56 22.81
N PRO A 486 -19.55 -39.57 22.45
CA PRO A 486 -19.27 -40.46 21.33
C PRO A 486 -19.13 -39.75 19.98
N LEU A 487 -19.92 -38.69 19.74
CA LEU A 487 -19.85 -37.92 18.52
C LEU A 487 -18.53 -37.15 18.46
N VAL A 488 -18.21 -36.41 19.51
CA VAL A 488 -16.95 -35.64 19.58
C VAL A 488 -15.73 -36.54 19.48
N ARG A 489 -15.79 -37.73 20.10
CA ARG A 489 -14.76 -38.76 19.96
C ARG A 489 -14.57 -39.19 18.51
N ALA A 490 -15.62 -39.45 17.76
CA ALA A 490 -15.48 -39.81 16.35
C ALA A 490 -14.92 -38.65 15.50
N LEU A 491 -15.24 -37.39 15.82
CA LEU A 491 -14.67 -36.22 15.14
C LEU A 491 -13.14 -36.17 15.23
N THR A 492 -12.56 -36.63 16.32
CA THR A 492 -11.10 -36.65 16.49
C THR A 492 -10.37 -37.66 15.60
N ALA A 493 -11.11 -38.65 15.09
CA ALA A 493 -10.58 -39.69 14.23
C ALA A 493 -10.68 -39.33 12.73
N ILE A 494 -11.15 -38.12 12.40
CA ILE A 494 -11.15 -37.61 11.03
C ILE A 494 -9.71 -37.56 10.50
N GLY A 495 -9.46 -38.30 9.41
CA GLY A 495 -8.14 -38.44 8.80
C GLY A 495 -7.26 -39.56 9.40
N VAL A 496 -7.80 -40.39 10.29
CA VAL A 496 -7.17 -41.65 10.71
C VAL A 496 -7.51 -42.75 9.69
N PRO A 497 -6.53 -43.55 9.21
CA PRO A 497 -6.80 -44.69 8.34
C PRO A 497 -7.83 -45.67 8.92
N ASP A 498 -8.69 -46.24 8.08
CA ASP A 498 -9.80 -47.10 8.52
C ASP A 498 -9.33 -48.30 9.38
N ASP A 499 -8.19 -48.89 9.04
CA ASP A 499 -7.59 -50.01 9.79
C ASP A 499 -7.01 -49.59 11.15
N CYS A 500 -6.90 -48.30 11.42
CA CYS A 500 -6.43 -47.70 12.67
C CYS A 500 -7.54 -46.93 13.41
N ASN A 501 -8.73 -46.78 12.81
CA ASN A 501 -9.80 -45.96 13.34
C ASN A 501 -10.74 -46.78 14.24
N GLY A 502 -10.66 -46.57 15.56
CA GLY A 502 -11.56 -47.21 16.52
C GLY A 502 -12.88 -46.48 16.75
N PHE A 503 -13.09 -45.33 16.11
CA PHE A 503 -14.23 -44.43 16.36
C PHE A 503 -14.76 -43.86 15.03
N PRO A 504 -15.28 -44.71 14.12
CA PRO A 504 -15.73 -44.27 12.81
C PRO A 504 -16.95 -43.34 12.91
N LEU A 505 -17.06 -42.40 11.97
CA LEU A 505 -18.18 -41.46 11.93
C LEU A 505 -19.53 -42.16 11.68
N ALA A 506 -19.52 -43.30 10.97
CA ALA A 506 -20.68 -44.13 10.69
C ALA A 506 -21.42 -44.61 11.95
N ASP A 507 -20.71 -44.73 13.08
CA ASP A 507 -21.28 -45.18 14.35
C ASP A 507 -21.97 -44.05 15.14
N THR A 508 -22.02 -42.84 14.57
CA THR A 508 -22.55 -41.65 15.24
C THR A 508 -23.87 -41.19 14.64
N GLU A 509 -24.59 -40.37 15.41
CA GLU A 509 -25.81 -39.70 14.94
C GLU A 509 -25.55 -38.64 13.87
N LEU A 510 -24.30 -38.44 13.42
CA LEU A 510 -23.93 -37.43 12.43
C LEU A 510 -24.45 -37.75 11.02
N GLY A 511 -24.69 -39.04 10.73
CA GLY A 511 -25.28 -39.51 9.47
C GLY A 511 -24.35 -39.42 8.27
N ILE A 512 -23.04 -39.55 8.49
CA ILE A 512 -22.02 -39.59 7.45
C ILE A 512 -21.04 -40.73 7.74
N ASP A 513 -20.63 -41.46 6.71
CA ASP A 513 -19.67 -42.56 6.86
C ASP A 513 -18.23 -42.07 6.72
N GLN A 514 -18.00 -41.08 5.86
CA GLN A 514 -16.70 -40.53 5.53
C GLN A 514 -16.75 -39.00 5.50
N CYS A 515 -15.65 -38.36 5.87
CA CYS A 515 -15.54 -36.91 5.92
C CYS A 515 -14.44 -36.40 4.99
N GLY A 516 -14.84 -35.94 3.80
CA GLY A 516 -13.95 -35.24 2.87
C GLY A 516 -13.40 -33.93 3.44
N HIS A 517 -12.41 -33.34 2.76
CA HIS A 517 -11.74 -32.12 3.24
C HIS A 517 -12.69 -30.93 3.33
N ALA A 518 -13.54 -30.70 2.31
CA ALA A 518 -14.54 -29.63 2.35
C ALA A 518 -15.52 -29.75 3.52
N LEU A 519 -16.01 -30.97 3.77
CA LEU A 519 -16.93 -31.22 4.88
C LEU A 519 -16.23 -31.01 6.23
N HIS A 520 -14.98 -31.46 6.36
CA HIS A 520 -14.20 -31.25 7.57
C HIS A 520 -14.02 -29.76 7.87
N VAL A 521 -13.65 -28.95 6.87
CA VAL A 521 -13.50 -27.49 7.05
C VAL A 521 -14.84 -26.84 7.45
N ALA A 522 -15.95 -27.28 6.87
CA ALA A 522 -17.29 -26.80 7.23
C ALA A 522 -17.69 -27.16 8.67
N MET A 523 -17.37 -28.37 9.11
CA MET A 523 -17.61 -28.82 10.49
C MET A 523 -16.76 -28.02 11.48
N ILE A 524 -15.51 -27.71 11.15
CA ILE A 524 -14.64 -26.86 11.96
C ILE A 524 -15.22 -25.44 12.09
N GLU A 525 -15.70 -24.84 11.00
CA GLU A 525 -16.37 -23.52 11.05
C GLU A 525 -17.58 -23.56 11.98
N ARG A 526 -18.42 -24.59 11.86
CA ARG A 526 -19.63 -24.76 12.69
C ARG A 526 -19.31 -24.92 14.17
N LEU A 527 -18.35 -25.78 14.50
CA LEU A 527 -17.91 -26.01 15.88
C LEU A 527 -17.23 -24.77 16.47
N ALA A 528 -16.53 -23.97 15.65
CA ALA A 528 -15.84 -22.77 16.10
C ALA A 528 -16.82 -21.65 16.48
N ARG A 529 -18.04 -21.65 15.91
CA ARG A 529 -19.15 -20.82 16.41
C ARG A 529 -19.48 -21.12 17.87
N LEU A 530 -19.33 -22.39 18.29
CA LEU A 530 -19.53 -22.82 19.67
C LEU A 530 -18.33 -22.42 20.54
N ASP A 531 -17.15 -23.02 20.30
CA ASP A 531 -15.91 -22.71 21.01
C ASP A 531 -14.67 -23.27 20.29
N ALA A 532 -13.80 -22.40 19.77
CA ALA A 532 -12.57 -22.83 19.09
C ALA A 532 -11.51 -23.41 20.04
N GLY A 533 -11.52 -23.02 21.32
CA GLY A 533 -10.64 -23.59 22.34
C GLY A 533 -10.94 -25.07 22.55
N CYS A 534 -12.23 -25.45 22.57
CA CYS A 534 -12.64 -26.86 22.64
C CYS A 534 -12.13 -27.68 21.46
N ILE A 535 -12.20 -27.17 20.23
CA ILE A 535 -11.69 -27.86 19.04
C ILE A 535 -10.19 -28.13 19.18
N LEU A 536 -9.42 -27.12 19.56
CA LEU A 536 -7.96 -27.23 19.68
C LEU A 536 -7.52 -28.10 20.88
N ALA A 537 -8.41 -28.30 21.87
CA ALA A 537 -8.15 -29.17 23.01
C ALA A 537 -8.28 -30.66 22.68
N LEU A 538 -9.01 -31.01 21.61
CA LEU A 538 -9.23 -32.40 21.23
C LEU A 538 -7.92 -33.06 20.77
N PRO A 539 -7.63 -34.30 21.22
CA PRO A 539 -6.56 -35.11 20.63
C PRO A 539 -6.95 -35.49 19.19
N GLY A 540 -5.98 -35.77 18.33
CA GLY A 540 -6.22 -35.99 16.91
C GLY A 540 -4.94 -35.92 16.07
N PRO A 541 -5.00 -36.41 14.81
CA PRO A 541 -3.81 -36.55 13.97
C PRO A 541 -3.25 -35.21 13.49
N SER A 542 -4.10 -34.19 13.34
CA SER A 542 -3.72 -32.79 13.06
C SER A 542 -2.71 -32.65 11.89
N LEU A 543 -1.84 -31.64 11.94
CA LEU A 543 -0.79 -31.36 10.93
C LEU A 543 0.14 -32.56 10.71
N ALA A 544 0.54 -33.21 11.81
CA ALA A 544 1.51 -34.31 11.78
C ALA A 544 0.97 -35.53 11.05
N GLY A 545 -0.30 -35.90 11.25
CA GLY A 545 -0.92 -37.03 10.56
C GLY A 545 -0.97 -36.86 9.05
N ASN A 546 -1.26 -35.64 8.56
CA ASN A 546 -1.24 -35.36 7.11
C ASN A 546 0.16 -35.57 6.51
N ALA A 547 1.20 -35.11 7.21
CA ALA A 547 2.59 -35.32 6.78
C ALA A 547 2.93 -36.82 6.73
N VAL A 548 2.53 -37.59 7.75
CA VAL A 548 2.77 -39.04 7.82
C VAL A 548 2.05 -39.78 6.70
N LEU A 549 0.77 -39.46 6.42
CA LEU A 549 0.04 -40.10 5.32
C LEU A 549 0.64 -39.78 3.94
N GLN A 550 1.17 -38.56 3.77
CA GLN A 550 1.73 -38.13 2.49
C GLN A 550 3.13 -38.73 2.22
N MET A 551 3.94 -38.93 3.25
CA MET A 551 5.37 -39.25 3.09
C MET A 551 5.79 -40.58 3.72
N GLY A 552 5.07 -41.05 4.73
CA GLY A 552 5.45 -42.21 5.53
C GLY A 552 5.40 -43.53 4.77
N GLY A 553 6.25 -44.47 5.18
CA GLY A 553 6.09 -45.88 4.85
C GLY A 553 4.96 -46.54 5.66
N PRO A 554 4.51 -47.76 5.28
CA PRO A 554 3.47 -48.49 6.00
C PRO A 554 3.74 -48.63 7.50
N ASP A 555 4.98 -48.94 7.90
CA ASP A 555 5.35 -49.08 9.31
C ASP A 555 5.29 -47.75 10.08
N GLN A 556 5.65 -46.64 9.43
CA GLN A 556 5.57 -45.30 10.02
C GLN A 556 4.12 -44.84 10.18
N ILE A 557 3.27 -45.15 9.19
CA ILE A 557 1.82 -44.92 9.27
C ILE A 557 1.23 -45.74 10.41
N GLN A 558 1.55 -47.04 10.48
CA GLN A 558 1.06 -47.91 11.55
C GLN A 558 1.53 -47.42 12.93
N ARG A 559 2.81 -47.07 13.07
CA ARG A 559 3.39 -46.53 14.30
C ARG A 559 2.69 -45.25 14.77
N PHE A 560 2.36 -44.36 13.83
CA PHE A 560 1.71 -43.10 14.14
C PHE A 560 0.23 -43.25 14.45
N PHE A 561 -0.51 -44.12 13.75
CA PHE A 561 -1.98 -44.16 13.85
C PHE A 561 -2.54 -45.30 14.72
N ALA A 562 -1.76 -46.34 15.05
CA ALA A 562 -2.30 -47.53 15.72
C ALA A 562 -3.01 -47.28 17.06
N ALA A 563 -2.62 -46.25 17.83
CA ALA A 563 -3.23 -45.99 19.14
C ALA A 563 -4.64 -45.37 19.05
N TYR A 564 -5.07 -44.87 17.88
CA TYR A 564 -6.45 -44.44 17.64
C TYR A 564 -7.47 -45.59 17.63
N ARG A 565 -7.02 -46.86 17.58
CA ARG A 565 -7.92 -48.03 17.65
C ARG A 565 -8.65 -48.16 18.97
N THR A 566 -8.02 -47.71 20.06
CA THR A 566 -8.49 -48.03 21.43
C THR A 566 -8.62 -46.83 22.34
N GLY A 567 -8.08 -45.66 21.98
CA GLY A 567 -8.16 -44.50 22.86
C GLY A 567 -7.72 -43.18 22.23
N PRO A 568 -7.79 -42.09 23.01
CA PRO A 568 -7.34 -40.78 22.55
C PRO A 568 -5.84 -40.77 22.31
N GLN A 569 -5.44 -40.19 21.19
CA GLN A 569 -4.03 -40.00 20.87
C GLN A 569 -3.76 -38.55 20.54
N GLY A 570 -3.04 -37.85 21.42
CA GLY A 570 -2.53 -36.51 21.14
C GLY A 570 -1.34 -36.58 20.18
N THR A 571 -1.22 -35.59 19.32
CA THR A 571 -0.07 -35.42 18.44
C THR A 571 0.47 -33.99 18.48
N PHE A 572 1.70 -33.78 18.03
CA PHE A 572 2.29 -32.45 17.92
C PHE A 572 3.08 -32.26 16.61
N PHE A 573 3.21 -31.01 16.19
CA PHE A 573 4.00 -30.63 15.01
C PHE A 573 4.94 -29.46 15.37
N GLY A 574 6.22 -29.76 15.57
CA GLY A 574 7.23 -28.84 16.06
C GLY A 574 8.03 -28.20 14.93
N VAL A 575 7.59 -27.03 14.46
CA VAL A 575 8.28 -26.27 13.40
C VAL A 575 8.96 -25.01 13.98
N THR A 576 8.16 -24.13 14.57
CA THR A 576 8.56 -22.81 15.09
C THR A 576 9.62 -22.91 16.18
N GLU A 577 10.65 -22.05 16.09
CA GLU A 577 11.74 -21.96 17.06
C GLU A 577 11.78 -20.58 17.74
N PRO A 578 12.27 -20.48 19.00
CA PRO A 578 12.35 -19.21 19.72
C PRO A 578 13.10 -18.09 19.00
N ASN A 579 14.10 -18.45 18.17
CA ASN A 579 14.98 -17.48 17.51
C ASN A 579 14.55 -17.12 16.09
N SER A 580 13.79 -17.96 15.41
CA SER A 580 13.43 -17.79 13.99
C SER A 580 11.94 -17.55 13.75
N GLY A 581 11.08 -17.85 14.72
CA GLY A 581 9.65 -17.54 14.66
C GLY A 581 8.94 -18.16 13.46
N SER A 582 8.43 -17.32 12.55
CA SER A 582 7.71 -17.72 11.34
C SER A 582 8.62 -18.09 10.15
N ASP A 583 9.95 -18.12 10.34
CA ASP A 583 10.92 -18.60 9.35
C ASP A 583 11.47 -19.97 9.76
N PRO A 584 10.91 -21.08 9.23
CA PRO A 584 11.44 -22.42 9.47
C PRO A 584 12.81 -22.62 8.82
N ALA A 585 13.16 -21.92 7.74
CA ALA A 585 14.41 -22.11 7.02
C ALA A 585 15.62 -21.59 7.82
N GLY A 586 15.42 -20.56 8.64
CA GLY A 586 16.40 -20.04 9.60
C GLY A 586 16.51 -20.83 10.92
N GLY A 587 15.85 -21.99 11.03
CA GLY A 587 15.84 -22.80 12.25
C GLY A 587 17.22 -23.35 12.66
N ARG A 588 17.39 -23.62 13.96
CA ARG A 588 18.62 -24.13 14.58
C ARG A 588 18.50 -25.56 15.07
N ALA A 589 17.32 -26.19 15.07
CA ALA A 589 17.23 -27.62 15.38
C ALA A 589 18.03 -28.45 14.36
N ARG A 590 18.87 -29.37 14.86
CA ARG A 590 19.77 -30.21 14.07
C ARG A 590 19.62 -31.68 14.40
N LEU A 591 19.75 -32.49 13.36
CA LEU A 591 20.02 -33.92 13.45
C LEU A 591 21.49 -34.13 13.11
N THR A 592 22.27 -34.61 14.07
CA THR A 592 23.73 -34.77 13.96
C THR A 592 24.14 -36.19 14.34
N ARG A 593 25.35 -36.60 13.91
CA ARG A 593 25.89 -37.92 14.24
C ARG A 593 26.74 -37.85 15.50
N ARG A 594 26.49 -38.76 16.44
CA ARG A 594 27.21 -38.85 17.71
C ARG A 594 27.33 -40.30 18.15
N ASP A 595 28.55 -40.73 18.50
CA ASP A 595 28.86 -42.08 19.01
C ASP A 595 28.30 -43.23 18.15
N GLY A 596 28.27 -43.05 16.82
CA GLY A 596 27.77 -44.04 15.86
C GLY A 596 26.26 -44.00 15.58
N GLY A 597 25.48 -43.21 16.34
CA GLY A 597 24.04 -42.99 16.16
C GLY A 597 23.69 -41.57 15.71
N LEU A 598 22.40 -41.32 15.41
CA LEU A 598 21.89 -39.98 15.13
C LEU A 598 21.22 -39.40 16.39
N VAL A 599 21.42 -38.11 16.64
CA VAL A 599 20.81 -37.40 17.76
C VAL A 599 20.16 -36.09 17.32
N LEU A 600 18.99 -35.80 17.86
CA LEU A 600 18.25 -34.57 17.64
C LEU A 600 18.52 -33.58 18.78
N ASN A 601 18.94 -32.37 18.41
CA ASN A 601 19.18 -31.26 19.32
C ASN A 601 18.42 -30.02 18.86
N GLY A 602 17.77 -29.30 19.78
CA GLY A 602 17.10 -28.03 19.45
C GLY A 602 15.88 -27.74 20.32
N THR A 603 15.25 -26.59 20.09
CA THR A 603 14.04 -26.18 20.83
C THR A 603 12.97 -25.68 19.88
N LYS A 604 11.77 -26.24 20.02
CA LYS A 604 10.55 -25.76 19.37
C LYS A 604 9.67 -25.03 20.37
N THR A 605 8.94 -24.03 19.91
CA THR A 605 8.06 -23.20 20.74
C THR A 605 6.71 -22.98 20.04
N LEU A 606 5.70 -22.60 20.81
CA LEU A 606 4.31 -22.47 20.33
C LEU A 606 3.76 -23.78 19.75
N VAL A 607 4.20 -24.92 20.29
CA VAL A 607 3.79 -26.25 19.84
C VAL A 607 2.51 -26.64 20.57
N GLY A 608 1.39 -26.69 19.83
CA GLY A 608 0.09 -27.08 20.41
C GLY A 608 0.08 -28.55 20.84
N GLY A 609 -0.49 -28.81 22.01
CA GLY A 609 -0.80 -30.16 22.49
C GLY A 609 0.39 -31.05 22.84
N ALA A 610 1.63 -30.53 22.84
CA ALA A 610 2.83 -31.35 23.07
C ALA A 610 2.81 -32.07 24.44
N MET A 611 2.27 -31.43 25.49
CA MET A 611 2.16 -32.05 26.83
C MET A 611 1.26 -33.29 26.88
N ARG A 612 0.29 -33.41 25.96
CA ARG A 612 -0.64 -34.54 25.88
C ARG A 612 -0.33 -35.47 24.71
N ALA A 613 0.72 -35.19 23.95
CA ALA A 613 1.02 -35.90 22.73
C ALA A 613 1.81 -37.18 23.01
N ARG A 614 1.35 -38.28 22.43
CA ARG A 614 2.06 -39.57 22.45
C ARG A 614 3.21 -39.58 21.44
N ILE A 615 2.95 -38.99 20.27
CA ILE A 615 3.86 -38.99 19.14
C ILE A 615 3.70 -37.69 18.35
N GLY A 616 4.76 -37.19 17.73
CA GLY A 616 4.69 -36.00 16.89
C GLY A 616 5.84 -35.94 15.90
N LEU A 617 5.88 -34.88 15.11
CA LEU A 617 6.98 -34.62 14.18
C LEU A 617 7.71 -33.35 14.57
N VAL A 618 9.04 -33.39 14.44
CA VAL A 618 9.93 -32.24 14.64
C VAL A 618 10.64 -31.93 13.34
N PHE A 619 10.55 -30.68 12.90
CA PHE A 619 11.31 -30.19 11.75
C PHE A 619 12.74 -29.85 12.17
N CYS A 620 13.75 -30.36 11.46
CA CYS A 620 15.16 -30.07 11.74
C CYS A 620 16.01 -30.07 10.46
N HIS A 621 17.22 -29.53 10.57
CA HIS A 621 18.23 -29.65 9.51
C HIS A 621 19.12 -30.87 9.76
N LEU A 622 19.41 -31.62 8.71
CA LEU A 622 20.32 -32.75 8.70
C LEU A 622 21.71 -32.23 8.30
N GLU A 623 22.64 -32.17 9.26
CA GLU A 623 23.95 -31.51 9.05
C GLU A 623 24.77 -32.16 7.94
N GLU A 624 24.83 -33.49 7.87
CA GLU A 624 25.65 -34.22 6.90
C GLU A 624 25.13 -34.06 5.44
N ALA A 625 23.85 -33.73 5.27
CA ALA A 625 23.21 -33.65 3.95
C ALA A 625 22.96 -32.21 3.47
N GLY A 626 23.00 -31.20 4.35
CA GLY A 626 22.57 -29.83 4.03
C GLY A 626 21.06 -29.72 3.74
N ARG A 627 20.27 -30.68 4.23
CA ARG A 627 18.83 -30.83 3.93
C ARG A 627 17.98 -30.61 5.17
N THR A 628 16.69 -30.46 4.96
CA THR A 628 15.69 -30.42 6.04
C THR A 628 14.84 -31.68 6.04
N GLY A 629 14.37 -32.08 7.22
CA GLY A 629 13.57 -33.28 7.40
C GLY A 629 12.61 -33.20 8.58
N LEU A 630 11.74 -34.19 8.67
CA LEU A 630 10.77 -34.37 9.76
C LEU A 630 11.14 -35.65 10.52
N VAL A 631 11.40 -35.51 11.82
CA VAL A 631 11.72 -36.62 12.73
C VAL A 631 10.49 -36.95 13.56
N MET A 632 10.06 -38.20 13.52
CA MET A 632 8.98 -38.76 14.32
C MET A 632 9.47 -39.06 15.73
N VAL A 633 8.86 -38.41 16.72
CA VAL A 633 9.29 -38.42 18.11
C VAL A 633 8.16 -38.88 19.02
N GLU A 634 8.45 -39.84 19.89
CA GLU A 634 7.62 -40.24 21.02
C GLU A 634 8.30 -39.75 22.31
N PRO A 635 7.86 -38.64 22.93
CA PRO A 635 8.57 -38.01 24.04
C PRO A 635 8.83 -38.95 25.23
N SER A 636 7.94 -39.91 25.47
CA SER A 636 8.05 -40.86 26.58
C SER A 636 9.08 -41.97 26.38
N ARG A 637 9.70 -42.10 25.19
CA ARG A 637 10.72 -43.15 24.92
C ARG A 637 12.12 -42.77 25.39
N ALA A 638 12.37 -41.49 25.64
CA ALA A 638 13.65 -40.94 26.07
C ALA A 638 13.37 -39.62 26.80
N ASP A 639 12.66 -39.72 27.93
CA ASP A 639 12.15 -38.58 28.68
C ASP A 639 13.26 -37.75 29.33
N GLU A 640 14.41 -38.35 29.62
CA GLU A 640 15.62 -37.66 30.06
C GLU A 640 16.22 -36.73 28.98
N HIS A 641 15.87 -36.97 27.71
CA HIS A 641 16.33 -36.19 26.56
C HIS A 641 15.31 -35.15 26.05
N VAL A 642 14.09 -35.13 26.60
CA VAL A 642 13.02 -34.23 26.17
C VAL A 642 12.46 -33.44 27.34
N ARG A 643 12.48 -32.12 27.23
CA ARG A 643 11.82 -31.23 28.19
C ARG A 643 10.64 -30.51 27.53
N ILE A 644 9.44 -30.73 28.04
CA ILE A 644 8.22 -30.03 27.60
C ILE A 644 7.77 -29.07 28.70
N GLU A 645 7.54 -27.82 28.33
CA GLU A 645 7.12 -26.73 29.22
C GLU A 645 5.85 -26.07 28.64
N ARG A 646 4.80 -25.93 29.45
CA ARG A 646 3.61 -25.18 29.04
C ARG A 646 3.91 -23.68 29.00
N LEU A 647 3.49 -23.03 27.93
CA LEU A 647 3.56 -21.58 27.78
C LEU A 647 2.30 -20.93 28.34
N SER A 648 2.45 -19.79 29.01
CA SER A 648 1.31 -18.99 29.45
C SER A 648 0.68 -18.32 28.23
N SER A 649 -0.60 -18.62 27.96
CA SER A 649 -1.39 -17.93 26.95
C SER A 649 -2.56 -17.18 27.59
N LEU A 650 -2.86 -16.03 27.00
CA LEU A 650 -4.06 -15.28 27.35
C LEU A 650 -5.28 -15.88 26.66
N GLY A 651 -5.23 -16.17 25.35
CA GLY A 651 -6.32 -16.77 24.58
C GLY A 651 -6.04 -18.19 24.07
N LEU A 652 -7.10 -18.87 23.61
CA LEU A 652 -7.11 -20.25 23.09
C LEU A 652 -6.37 -21.24 24.00
N ARG A 653 -6.71 -21.25 25.30
CA ARG A 653 -6.05 -22.13 26.29
C ARG A 653 -6.14 -23.62 25.97
N GLY A 654 -7.18 -24.04 25.25
CA GLY A 654 -7.31 -25.42 24.76
C GLY A 654 -6.19 -25.87 23.81
N ALA A 655 -5.51 -24.93 23.12
CA ALA A 655 -4.35 -25.26 22.30
C ALA A 655 -3.18 -25.84 23.13
N ASP A 656 -3.12 -25.56 24.44
CA ASP A 656 -2.08 -26.04 25.37
C ASP A 656 -0.67 -25.86 24.77
N LEU A 657 -0.35 -24.60 24.41
CA LEU A 657 0.89 -24.26 23.72
C LEU A 657 2.09 -24.59 24.60
N CYS A 658 3.07 -25.25 24.03
CA CYS A 658 4.25 -25.72 24.72
C CYS A 658 5.54 -25.25 24.05
N ARG A 659 6.60 -25.22 24.85
CA ARG A 659 7.98 -25.30 24.39
C ARG A 659 8.45 -26.74 24.58
N ILE A 660 9.12 -27.29 23.59
CA ILE A 660 9.72 -28.63 23.63
C ILE A 660 11.20 -28.53 23.26
N ALA A 661 12.07 -28.97 24.16
CA ALA A 661 13.52 -28.96 23.98
C ALA A 661 14.04 -30.39 23.92
N PHE A 662 14.96 -30.63 22.98
CA PHE A 662 15.64 -31.89 22.75
C PHE A 662 17.12 -31.72 23.03
N THR A 663 17.66 -32.58 23.89
CA THR A 663 19.09 -32.64 24.21
C THR A 663 19.57 -34.05 23.95
N ASP A 664 20.36 -34.23 22.89
CA ASP A 664 20.91 -35.52 22.46
C ASP A 664 19.84 -36.62 22.31
N PHE A 665 18.64 -36.25 21.85
CA PHE A 665 17.55 -37.20 21.73
C PHE A 665 17.88 -38.27 20.67
N PRO A 666 17.90 -39.57 21.01
CA PRO A 666 18.34 -40.61 20.09
C PRO A 666 17.34 -40.79 18.94
N VAL A 667 17.85 -40.85 17.71
CA VAL A 667 17.07 -41.00 16.49
C VAL A 667 17.55 -42.22 15.71
N THR A 668 16.64 -43.13 15.39
CA THR A 668 16.88 -44.25 14.47
C THR A 668 16.40 -43.90 13.05
N PRO A 669 16.93 -44.54 12.00
CA PRO A 669 16.55 -44.22 10.62
C PRO A 669 15.03 -44.30 10.35
N ASP A 670 14.34 -45.27 10.95
CA ASP A 670 12.88 -45.45 10.85
C ASP A 670 12.06 -44.30 11.50
N MET A 671 12.68 -43.45 12.31
CA MET A 671 12.06 -42.25 12.87
C MET A 671 12.12 -41.08 11.89
N ILE A 672 12.98 -41.10 10.88
CA ILE A 672 13.06 -40.05 9.87
C ILE A 672 11.96 -40.31 8.83
N LEU A 673 11.03 -39.37 8.71
CA LEU A 673 9.84 -39.57 7.89
C LEU A 673 10.21 -39.71 6.40
N GLY A 674 9.81 -40.82 5.78
CA GLY A 674 10.08 -41.09 4.36
C GLY A 674 11.47 -41.66 4.06
N ASP A 675 12.21 -42.12 5.07
CA ASP A 675 13.49 -42.82 4.88
C ASP A 675 13.36 -44.04 3.95
N GLY A 676 14.33 -44.22 3.04
CA GLY A 676 14.35 -45.30 2.04
C GLY A 676 13.67 -45.03 0.68
N ARG A 677 13.14 -43.82 0.42
CA ARG A 677 12.60 -43.44 -0.92
C ARG A 677 13.59 -42.58 -1.72
N PRO A 678 13.82 -42.82 -3.04
CA PRO A 678 14.84 -42.13 -3.85
C PRO A 678 14.64 -40.61 -4.00
N SER A 679 13.44 -40.11 -3.70
CA SER A 679 13.15 -38.68 -3.69
C SER A 679 12.76 -38.26 -2.27
N LEU A 680 13.74 -37.90 -1.46
CA LEU A 680 13.50 -36.90 -0.43
C LEU A 680 12.99 -35.64 -1.18
N ARG A 681 11.67 -35.46 -1.30
CA ARG A 681 11.11 -34.13 -1.57
C ARG A 681 11.41 -33.34 -0.29
N ASP A 682 12.25 -32.32 -0.42
CA ASP A 682 12.83 -31.58 0.69
C ASP A 682 11.80 -31.30 1.78
N GLY A 683 12.14 -31.51 3.07
CA GLY A 683 11.21 -31.35 4.19
C GLY A 683 10.46 -30.00 4.20
N PHE A 684 11.02 -29.00 3.55
CA PHE A 684 10.37 -27.72 3.26
C PHE A 684 9.14 -27.81 2.33
N MET A 685 9.20 -28.61 1.25
CA MET A 685 8.06 -28.85 0.36
C MET A 685 6.93 -29.60 1.08
N ALA A 686 7.28 -30.54 1.95
CA ALA A 686 6.32 -31.28 2.76
C ALA A 686 5.58 -30.36 3.75
N ILE A 687 6.31 -29.49 4.44
CA ILE A 687 5.71 -28.49 5.33
C ILE A 687 4.79 -27.55 4.56
N ASN A 688 5.19 -27.08 3.37
CA ASN A 688 4.34 -26.22 2.56
C ASN A 688 3.04 -26.91 2.14
N ALA A 689 3.09 -28.17 1.72
CA ALA A 689 1.89 -28.93 1.37
C ALA A 689 0.94 -29.13 2.58
N VAL A 690 1.51 -29.40 3.76
CA VAL A 690 0.75 -29.49 5.03
C VAL A 690 0.09 -28.15 5.36
N PHE A 691 0.83 -27.04 5.27
CA PHE A 691 0.29 -25.71 5.56
C PHE A 691 -0.76 -25.26 4.54
N GLU A 692 -0.57 -25.54 3.25
CA GLU A 692 -1.56 -25.22 2.21
C GLU A 692 -2.89 -25.92 2.44
N ARG A 693 -2.87 -27.18 2.91
CA ARG A 693 -4.08 -27.92 3.28
C ARG A 693 -4.75 -27.39 4.55
N ASN A 694 -3.99 -26.85 5.50
CA ASN A 694 -4.51 -26.48 6.83
C ASN A 694 -4.88 -24.99 6.98
N ARG A 695 -4.37 -24.09 6.15
CA ARG A 695 -4.79 -22.67 6.12
C ARG A 695 -6.31 -22.48 5.94
N PRO A 696 -7.03 -23.26 5.11
CA PRO A 696 -8.49 -23.22 5.06
C PRO A 696 -9.16 -23.59 6.38
N VAL A 697 -8.58 -24.49 7.17
CA VAL A 697 -9.07 -24.88 8.51
C VAL A 697 -8.93 -23.70 9.48
N VAL A 698 -7.80 -22.99 9.45
CA VAL A 698 -7.60 -21.78 10.27
C VAL A 698 -8.56 -20.66 9.86
N ALA A 699 -8.80 -20.49 8.55
CA ALA A 699 -9.81 -19.56 8.06
C ALA A 699 -11.21 -19.90 8.58
N ALA A 700 -11.59 -21.19 8.57
CA ALA A 700 -12.84 -21.67 9.14
C ALA A 700 -12.95 -21.41 10.66
N LEU A 701 -11.87 -21.62 11.43
CA LEU A 701 -11.84 -21.28 12.85
C LEU A 701 -12.11 -19.79 13.09
N ALA A 702 -11.44 -18.90 12.33
CA ALA A 702 -11.61 -17.46 12.46
C ALA A 702 -13.02 -17.00 12.07
N LEU A 703 -13.54 -17.46 10.92
CA LEU A 703 -14.90 -17.17 10.47
C LEU A 703 -15.95 -17.67 11.46
N GLY A 704 -15.78 -18.89 11.98
CA GLY A 704 -16.69 -19.50 12.94
C GLY A 704 -16.68 -18.76 14.27
N VAL A 705 -15.52 -18.41 14.84
CA VAL A 705 -15.46 -17.60 16.06
C VAL A 705 -16.12 -16.24 15.88
N GLY A 706 -15.83 -15.54 14.78
CA GLY A 706 -16.46 -14.26 14.46
C GLY A 706 -17.98 -14.40 14.36
N ARG A 707 -18.48 -15.42 13.66
CA ARG A 707 -19.92 -15.69 13.56
C ARG A 707 -20.54 -16.05 14.90
N GLY A 708 -19.86 -16.86 15.72
CA GLY A 708 -20.32 -17.21 17.06
C GLY A 708 -20.42 -16.01 18.00
N ILE A 709 -19.56 -15.00 17.83
CA ILE A 709 -19.69 -13.71 18.54
C ILE A 709 -20.95 -12.97 18.06
N LEU A 710 -21.18 -12.90 16.75
CA LEU A 710 -22.36 -12.25 16.18
C LEU A 710 -23.66 -12.94 16.63
N ASP A 711 -23.72 -14.27 16.60
CA ASP A 711 -24.87 -15.06 17.03
C ASP A 711 -25.14 -14.87 18.53
N HIS A 712 -24.09 -14.74 19.35
CA HIS A 712 -24.22 -14.44 20.79
C HIS A 712 -24.79 -13.05 21.07
N LEU A 713 -24.60 -12.10 20.14
CA LEU A 713 -25.10 -10.71 20.26
C LEU A 713 -26.46 -10.51 19.58
N ALA A 714 -26.87 -11.41 18.69
CA ALA A 714 -28.09 -11.28 17.87
C ALA A 714 -29.40 -11.28 18.68
N GLY A 715 -29.38 -11.71 19.94
CA GLY A 715 -30.55 -11.75 20.81
C GLY A 715 -30.99 -10.40 21.40
N GLU A 716 -30.24 -9.31 21.18
CA GLU A 716 -30.54 -7.99 21.77
C GLU A 716 -31.19 -7.04 20.73
N PRO A 717 -32.38 -6.46 21.03
CA PRO A 717 -33.03 -5.49 20.16
C PRO A 717 -32.13 -4.27 19.91
N GLY A 718 -31.93 -3.90 18.64
CA GLY A 718 -31.12 -2.74 18.24
C GLY A 718 -29.64 -3.01 17.97
N LEU A 719 -29.06 -4.12 18.48
CA LEU A 719 -27.71 -4.52 18.10
C LEU A 719 -27.69 -5.24 16.74
N GLN A 720 -28.75 -5.96 16.38
CA GLN A 720 -28.80 -6.72 15.13
C GLN A 720 -28.55 -5.86 13.88
N GLU A 721 -29.01 -4.61 13.85
CA GLU A 721 -28.75 -3.66 12.76
C GLU A 721 -27.28 -3.20 12.73
N GLN A 722 -26.65 -3.02 13.89
CA GLN A 722 -25.26 -2.53 14.01
C GLN A 722 -24.21 -3.55 13.53
N PHE A 723 -24.58 -4.82 13.48
CA PHE A 723 -23.72 -5.92 13.07
C PHE A 723 -24.19 -6.63 11.78
N HIS A 724 -25.25 -6.12 11.13
CA HIS A 724 -25.86 -6.77 9.96
C HIS A 724 -24.87 -6.90 8.78
N ASP A 725 -24.07 -5.87 8.54
CA ASP A 725 -23.03 -5.85 7.49
C ASP A 725 -21.94 -6.91 7.72
N LEU A 726 -21.61 -7.21 8.98
CA LEU A 726 -20.66 -8.27 9.35
C LEU A 726 -21.26 -9.66 9.09
N GLY A 727 -22.58 -9.83 9.23
CA GLY A 727 -23.27 -11.04 8.80
C GLY A 727 -23.15 -11.29 7.29
N ILE A 728 -23.25 -10.23 6.48
CA ILE A 728 -23.05 -10.30 5.02
C ILE A 728 -21.59 -10.63 4.69
N SER A 729 -20.65 -9.96 5.36
CA SER A 729 -19.21 -10.17 5.17
C SER A 729 -18.80 -11.61 5.48
N HIS A 730 -19.33 -12.19 6.56
CA HIS A 730 -19.13 -13.60 6.90
C HIS A 730 -19.61 -14.52 5.77
N ALA A 731 -20.83 -14.33 5.27
CA ALA A 731 -21.39 -15.17 4.20
C ALA A 731 -20.57 -15.08 2.90
N ALA A 732 -20.07 -13.89 2.56
CA ALA A 732 -19.21 -13.69 1.39
C ALA A 732 -17.86 -14.42 1.53
N LEU A 733 -17.22 -14.30 2.69
CA LEU A 733 -15.96 -14.99 2.98
C LEU A 733 -16.14 -16.51 3.03
N LEU A 734 -17.26 -17.00 3.55
CA LEU A 734 -17.58 -18.42 3.57
C LEU A 734 -17.71 -19.01 2.15
N ARG A 735 -18.35 -18.27 1.23
CA ARG A 735 -18.39 -18.65 -0.20
C ARG A 735 -17.01 -18.62 -0.86
N ARG A 736 -16.16 -17.65 -0.51
CA ARG A 736 -14.79 -17.60 -1.00
C ARG A 736 -13.99 -18.80 -0.50
N LEU A 737 -14.09 -19.13 0.78
CA LEU A 737 -13.46 -20.31 1.38
C LEU A 737 -13.89 -21.60 0.65
N ALA A 738 -15.18 -21.76 0.34
CA ALA A 738 -15.67 -22.90 -0.43
C ALA A 738 -15.02 -23.01 -1.82
N ARG A 739 -14.80 -21.89 -2.53
CA ARG A 739 -14.09 -21.89 -3.83
C ARG A 739 -12.62 -22.29 -3.71
N VAL A 740 -11.94 -21.82 -2.66
CA VAL A 740 -10.54 -22.18 -2.39
C VAL A 740 -10.41 -23.69 -2.17
N ILE A 741 -11.33 -24.27 -1.40
CA ILE A 741 -11.37 -25.70 -1.13
C ILE A 741 -11.67 -26.49 -2.41
N ASP A 742 -12.69 -26.09 -3.18
CA ASP A 742 -13.03 -26.77 -4.45
C ASP A 742 -11.85 -26.76 -5.44
N ALA A 743 -11.10 -25.65 -5.53
CA ALA A 743 -9.88 -25.58 -6.33
C ALA A 743 -8.80 -26.57 -5.83
N TYR A 744 -8.63 -26.68 -4.51
CA TYR A 744 -7.71 -27.63 -3.89
C TYR A 744 -8.12 -29.09 -4.18
N GLU A 745 -9.39 -29.45 -4.00
CA GLU A 745 -9.92 -30.80 -4.22
C GLU A 745 -9.87 -31.22 -5.70
N ARG A 746 -9.97 -30.26 -6.63
CA ARG A 746 -9.77 -30.51 -8.08
C ARG A 746 -8.30 -30.62 -8.49
N GLY A 747 -7.36 -30.63 -7.54
CA GLY A 747 -5.93 -30.69 -7.82
C GLY A 747 -5.37 -29.42 -8.47
N ARG A 748 -6.07 -28.29 -8.34
CA ARG A 748 -5.65 -26.97 -8.86
C ARG A 748 -5.50 -25.94 -7.72
N PRO A 749 -4.75 -26.26 -6.65
CA PRO A 749 -4.59 -25.34 -5.53
C PRO A 749 -3.88 -24.07 -5.98
N LYS A 750 -4.43 -22.93 -5.60
CA LYS A 750 -3.81 -21.62 -5.80
C LYS A 750 -3.25 -21.13 -4.47
N SER A 751 -1.93 -21.25 -4.27
CA SER A 751 -1.25 -20.91 -3.01
C SER A 751 -1.54 -19.46 -2.55
N HIS A 752 -1.68 -18.54 -3.50
CA HIS A 752 -2.06 -17.16 -3.23
C HIS A 752 -3.48 -17.04 -2.67
N ASP A 753 -4.46 -17.73 -3.26
CA ASP A 753 -5.86 -17.69 -2.81
C ASP A 753 -6.02 -18.34 -1.43
N ILE A 754 -5.27 -19.42 -1.17
CA ILE A 754 -5.23 -20.10 0.14
C ILE A 754 -4.66 -19.16 1.22
N SER A 755 -3.59 -18.43 0.93
CA SER A 755 -3.00 -17.46 1.85
C SER A 755 -3.94 -16.26 2.06
N LEU A 756 -4.58 -15.79 0.99
CA LEU A 756 -5.46 -14.63 1.01
C LEU A 756 -6.75 -14.90 1.79
N ILE A 757 -7.39 -16.06 1.64
CA ILE A 757 -8.61 -16.37 2.42
C ILE A 757 -8.34 -16.45 3.92
N LYS A 758 -7.19 -17.02 4.34
CA LYS A 758 -6.80 -17.04 5.76
C LYS A 758 -6.64 -15.63 6.29
N MET A 759 -5.91 -14.77 5.58
CA MET A 759 -5.71 -13.36 5.96
C MET A 759 -7.05 -12.62 6.10
N GLN A 760 -7.95 -12.77 5.12
CA GLN A 760 -9.26 -12.11 5.15
C GLN A 760 -10.18 -12.62 6.27
N ALA A 761 -10.13 -13.92 6.56
CA ALA A 761 -10.89 -14.51 7.66
C ALA A 761 -10.43 -14.01 9.03
N VAL A 762 -9.12 -13.87 9.24
CA VAL A 762 -8.55 -13.29 10.48
C VAL A 762 -8.95 -11.81 10.60
N ALA A 763 -8.82 -11.03 9.53
CA ALA A 763 -9.23 -9.62 9.53
C ALA A 763 -10.73 -9.45 9.82
N PHE A 764 -11.58 -10.36 9.34
CA PHE A 764 -13.00 -10.38 9.68
C PHE A 764 -13.22 -10.60 11.19
N ALA A 765 -12.59 -11.62 11.78
CA ALA A 765 -12.66 -11.88 13.21
C ALA A 765 -12.17 -10.68 14.04
N ASP A 766 -11.09 -10.02 13.60
CA ASP A 766 -10.59 -8.80 14.23
C ASP A 766 -11.59 -7.65 14.18
N THR A 767 -12.20 -7.43 13.01
CA THR A 767 -13.22 -6.39 12.82
C THR A 767 -14.45 -6.63 13.70
N VAL A 768 -14.88 -7.89 13.84
CA VAL A 768 -15.96 -8.26 14.76
C VAL A 768 -15.60 -7.86 16.20
N VAL A 769 -14.39 -8.19 16.67
CA VAL A 769 -13.93 -7.85 18.03
C VAL A 769 -13.85 -6.34 18.24
N GLU A 770 -13.30 -5.60 17.28
CA GLU A 770 -13.22 -4.14 17.34
C GLU A 770 -14.61 -3.50 17.42
N ARG A 771 -15.58 -4.02 16.67
CA ARG A 771 -16.95 -3.52 16.70
C ARG A 771 -17.64 -3.84 18.03
N VAL A 772 -17.38 -5.01 18.61
CA VAL A 772 -17.83 -5.34 19.98
C VAL A 772 -17.25 -4.38 21.02
N PHE A 773 -15.96 -4.04 20.93
CA PHE A 773 -15.34 -3.09 21.86
C PHE A 773 -15.94 -1.69 21.77
N SER A 774 -16.33 -1.29 20.55
CA SER A 774 -16.87 0.03 20.28
C SER A 774 -18.35 0.17 20.67
N HIS A 775 -19.17 -0.86 20.40
CA HIS A 775 -20.63 -0.78 20.53
C HIS A 775 -21.16 -1.48 21.79
N CYS A 776 -20.40 -2.45 22.33
CA CYS A 776 -20.82 -3.27 23.46
C CYS A 776 -19.82 -3.31 24.63
N PRO A 777 -19.14 -2.20 25.02
CA PRO A 777 -18.07 -2.23 26.02
C PRO A 777 -18.54 -2.70 27.41
N ALA A 778 -19.74 -2.28 27.84
CA ALA A 778 -20.32 -2.71 29.11
C ALA A 778 -20.63 -4.22 29.13
N ARG A 779 -21.06 -4.77 27.98
CA ARG A 779 -21.34 -6.21 27.85
C ARG A 779 -20.05 -7.02 27.94
N LEU A 780 -19.00 -6.60 27.25
CA LEU A 780 -17.68 -7.25 27.31
C LEU A 780 -17.16 -7.37 28.76
N LEU A 781 -17.43 -6.37 29.61
CA LEU A 781 -17.04 -6.36 31.02
C LEU A 781 -17.89 -7.27 31.92
N ARG A 782 -19.10 -7.63 31.51
CA ARG A 782 -20.03 -8.45 32.31
C ARG A 782 -20.17 -9.88 31.81
N ASP A 783 -19.88 -10.11 30.53
CA ASP A 783 -20.04 -11.39 29.85
C ASP A 783 -18.68 -12.09 29.68
N PRO A 784 -18.33 -13.05 30.55
CA PRO A 784 -17.04 -13.73 30.49
C PRO A 784 -16.91 -14.60 29.23
N HIS A 785 -18.01 -15.10 28.68
CA HIS A 785 -18.01 -15.93 27.48
C HIS A 785 -17.69 -15.09 26.24
N LEU A 786 -18.34 -13.93 26.09
CA LEU A 786 -18.04 -12.97 25.03
C LEU A 786 -16.59 -12.50 25.12
N ARG A 787 -16.10 -12.17 26.32
CA ARG A 787 -14.71 -11.74 26.54
C ARG A 787 -13.71 -12.81 26.13
N ARG A 788 -13.97 -14.08 26.48
CA ARG A 788 -13.14 -15.21 26.06
C ARG A 788 -13.10 -15.30 24.54
N LYS A 789 -14.25 -15.34 23.87
CA LYS A 789 -14.33 -15.42 22.41
C LYS A 789 -13.58 -14.27 21.72
N CYS A 790 -13.73 -13.03 22.20
CA CYS A 790 -13.02 -11.89 21.64
C CYS A 790 -11.50 -11.98 21.77
N ARG A 791 -11.01 -12.51 22.89
CA ARG A 791 -9.57 -12.72 23.13
C ARG A 791 -9.03 -13.89 22.31
N ASP A 792 -9.79 -14.96 22.20
CA ASP A 792 -9.43 -16.16 21.45
C ASP A 792 -9.37 -15.88 19.94
N ALA A 793 -10.24 -15.00 19.43
CA ALA A 793 -10.21 -14.55 18.04
C ALA A 793 -8.86 -13.95 17.60
N LYS A 794 -8.14 -13.29 18.52
CA LYS A 794 -6.83 -12.67 18.23
C LYS A 794 -5.71 -13.68 18.00
N ALA A 795 -5.85 -14.93 18.47
CA ALA A 795 -4.80 -15.92 18.36
C ALA A 795 -4.63 -16.49 16.94
N PHE A 796 -5.64 -16.36 16.07
CA PHE A 796 -5.56 -16.83 14.68
C PHE A 796 -4.58 -16.03 13.81
N GLU A 797 -4.18 -14.83 14.25
CA GLU A 797 -3.13 -14.05 13.60
C GLU A 797 -1.84 -14.86 13.52
N TYR A 798 -1.48 -15.61 14.56
CA TYR A 798 -0.20 -16.31 14.66
C TYR A 798 -0.26 -17.79 14.23
N MET A 799 -1.45 -18.35 14.04
CA MET A 799 -1.63 -19.74 13.68
C MET A 799 -1.35 -19.96 12.18
N GLU A 800 -0.47 -20.92 11.86
CA GLU A 800 -0.08 -21.27 10.47
C GLU A 800 0.56 -20.11 9.68
N GLY A 801 1.15 -19.13 10.38
CA GLY A 801 1.86 -17.96 9.84
C GLY A 801 1.14 -16.62 10.09
N ALA A 802 1.91 -15.54 10.28
CA ALA A 802 1.36 -14.20 10.48
C ALA A 802 0.70 -13.63 9.20
N SER A 803 -0.24 -12.69 9.33
CA SER A 803 -0.91 -12.06 8.19
C SER A 803 0.08 -11.36 7.25
N ASN A 804 1.17 -10.80 7.77
CA ASN A 804 2.25 -10.24 6.95
C ASN A 804 2.96 -11.28 6.07
N ILE A 805 3.14 -12.51 6.57
CA ILE A 805 3.72 -13.61 5.78
C ILE A 805 2.73 -14.04 4.68
N HIS A 806 1.43 -14.09 4.98
CA HIS A 806 0.42 -14.42 3.99
C HIS A 806 0.26 -13.34 2.92
N ALA A 807 0.40 -12.06 3.29
CA ALA A 807 0.45 -10.96 2.32
C ALA A 807 1.65 -11.14 1.38
N LEU A 808 2.86 -11.37 1.91
CA LEU A 808 4.04 -11.64 1.10
C LEU A 808 3.84 -12.84 0.17
N ASN A 809 3.26 -13.93 0.66
CA ASN A 809 3.01 -15.12 -0.15
C ASN A 809 1.94 -14.87 -1.23
N ALA A 810 0.89 -14.12 -0.92
CA ALA A 810 -0.14 -13.75 -1.89
C ALA A 810 0.41 -12.84 -3.01
N PHE A 811 1.27 -11.87 -2.66
CA PHE A 811 1.82 -10.90 -3.62
C PHE A 811 3.07 -11.39 -4.36
N ARG A 812 3.85 -12.31 -3.79
CA ARG A 812 4.98 -12.96 -4.50
C ARG A 812 4.51 -13.69 -5.77
N SER A 813 3.32 -14.28 -5.76
CA SER A 813 2.74 -14.93 -6.95
C SER A 813 2.41 -13.95 -8.08
N TYR A 814 2.09 -12.69 -7.76
CA TYR A 814 1.87 -11.63 -8.77
C TYR A 814 3.18 -11.22 -9.45
N VAL A 815 4.27 -11.12 -8.69
CA VAL A 815 5.61 -10.80 -9.21
C VAL A 815 6.16 -11.94 -10.07
N ALA A 816 5.82 -13.18 -9.75
CA ALA A 816 6.26 -14.37 -10.49
C ALA A 816 5.42 -14.66 -11.76
N GLY A 817 4.34 -13.92 -12.03
CA GLY A 817 3.48 -14.15 -13.20
C GLY A 817 2.62 -15.43 -13.13
N VAL A 818 2.37 -15.97 -11.93
CA VAL A 818 1.66 -17.25 -11.69
C VAL A 818 0.25 -17.05 -11.11
N ALA A 819 -0.28 -15.81 -11.13
CA ALA A 819 -1.56 -15.44 -10.53
C ALA A 819 -2.75 -15.68 -11.48
#